data_AF-A0A1I1PKI2-F1
#
_entry.id   AF-A0A1I1PKI2-F1
#
_cell.length_a   1.000
_cell.length_b   1.000
_cell.length_c   1.000
_cell.angle_alpha   90.00
_cell.angle_beta   90.00
_cell.angle_gamma   90.00
#
_symmetry.space_group_name_H-M   'P 1'
#
loop_
_entity.id
_entity.type
_entity.pdbx_description
1 polymer ?
#
loop_
_entity_poly.entity_id
_entity_poly.type
_entity_poly.pdbx_seq_one_letter_code
_entity_poly.pdbx_strand_id
1 'polypeptide(L)'
;MRISGVVKAIVYESKKMQVISFETKGENIKVVSWQPYLFVELHDYVSITGEMEFTEYGSQLVVSDADYTPPTHALISDFVCSTVGVGSATADRLLVHFNDNLINRIESHDVDALCAVPRVSRALATAICNKWTEQTGKVQLIQFMQEVLSQSTPKYRNDLRFAAKKAYQAYSDQTVKKLKEDPFRIWAFSDFKKASCFANAMGILDDDPRRLMCAVEEVLYSQLNDGNTVVKTDTLLNELSKLLKDGTLANNSLDIAIADVLNNGTRIAITNINDNPKFALATAAIMENYVAEQLRGRINNNPLPIIVSDSEIDKYLLPSKHNLSTEQKNAVQLILNNAVTLVSGGAGTGKTSVLYCVNEMIKMAGNNVLQVALSGKASQRLMQQTADDAFTIASLLNKVDINPDFLDAYTMPVVHIDEASMVDLQSMYRLLQIFEGRPLRLVFIGDWAQLPPVGAGLIFHKLMHCKQVCSIELTENFRSHSGINTVAQSIKNGVLFDANKNVEIIEYAHQDELLNLLEHQYYINTYNNNEAHIIAPLKSTVAKINTRIHKSFSQNRVIVKISQQFRIGDVVIYKKNNKHIGLVNGSTGVIIGQTDMTMVVNFGVEGIVYLNIDEILDNEKGQYFLQFAYALTCHSSQGSEFDTAIVVVEDFKMVERSWLYTAVTRAKKKVVILTPDNAILNVLNRGFAFEQIQVGFEL
;
A
#
# COMPACT_ATOMS: atom_id res chain seq x y z
N MET A 1 6.67 39.97 8.72
CA MET A 1 7.98 39.87 9.42
C MET A 1 8.89 38.92 8.63
N ARG A 2 10.18 39.23 8.47
CA ARG A 2 11.17 38.32 7.85
C ARG A 2 12.29 38.06 8.85
N ILE A 3 12.53 36.79 9.16
CA ILE A 3 13.55 36.33 10.10
C ILE A 3 14.45 35.29 9.45
N SER A 4 15.67 35.11 9.97
CA SER A 4 16.60 34.08 9.51
C SER A 4 17.20 33.36 10.71
N GLY A 5 17.44 32.06 10.55
CA GLY A 5 17.71 31.18 11.68
C GLY A 5 17.88 29.72 11.28
N VAL A 6 17.89 28.85 12.28
CA VAL A 6 18.06 27.40 12.12
C VAL A 6 16.89 26.63 12.74
N VAL A 7 16.47 25.55 12.08
CA VAL A 7 15.46 24.62 12.60
C VAL A 7 16.06 23.75 13.71
N LYS A 8 15.67 23.98 14.97
CA LYS A 8 16.17 23.21 16.13
C LYS A 8 15.39 21.95 16.42
N ALA A 9 14.10 21.95 16.12
CA ALA A 9 13.25 20.79 16.31
C ALA A 9 12.07 20.86 15.34
N ILE A 10 11.69 19.70 14.80
CA ILE A 10 10.38 19.50 14.20
C ILE A 10 9.47 19.06 15.35
N VAL A 11 8.66 20.00 15.84
CA VAL A 11 7.75 19.76 16.98
C VAL A 11 6.58 18.90 16.53
N TYR A 12 6.16 19.08 15.29
CA TYR A 12 5.07 18.34 14.68
C TYR A 12 5.15 18.44 13.15
N GLU A 13 4.87 17.35 12.43
CA GLU A 13 4.78 17.35 10.97
C GLU A 13 3.69 16.38 10.48
N SER A 14 2.89 16.85 9.52
CA SER A 14 1.91 16.07 8.79
C SER A 14 1.93 16.45 7.31
N LYS A 15 1.12 15.78 6.49
CA LYS A 15 1.00 16.11 5.05
C LYS A 15 0.49 17.54 4.76
N LYS A 16 -0.09 18.22 5.76
CA LYS A 16 -0.73 19.54 5.60
C LYS A 16 -0.13 20.62 6.48
N MET A 17 0.63 20.26 7.51
CA MET A 17 1.11 21.22 8.48
C MET A 17 2.47 20.80 9.03
N GLN A 18 3.34 21.77 9.27
CA GLN A 18 4.59 21.58 9.98
C GLN A 18 4.73 22.66 11.06
N VAL A 19 5.03 22.25 12.29
CA VAL A 19 5.38 23.14 13.41
C VAL A 19 6.82 22.88 13.78
N ILE A 20 7.62 23.95 13.78
CA ILE A 20 9.04 23.87 14.09
C ILE A 20 9.39 24.80 15.26
N SER A 21 10.43 24.42 16.00
CA SER A 21 11.17 25.33 16.88
C SER A 21 12.32 25.93 16.06
N PHE A 22 12.31 27.25 15.95
CA PHE A 22 13.21 28.01 15.08
C PHE A 22 14.08 28.96 15.90
N GLU A 23 15.39 28.76 15.86
CA GLU A 23 16.35 29.60 16.59
C GLU A 23 16.85 30.75 15.70
N THR A 24 16.71 31.97 16.19
CA THR A 24 17.24 33.19 15.57
C THR A 24 18.34 33.80 16.44
N LYS A 25 18.92 34.94 16.04
CA LYS A 25 20.04 35.64 16.73
C LYS A 25 19.72 36.18 18.14
N GLY A 26 18.66 35.72 18.80
CA GLY A 26 18.29 36.21 20.13
C GLY A 26 17.06 35.55 20.76
N GLU A 27 16.30 34.75 20.01
CA GLU A 27 15.11 34.09 20.53
C GLU A 27 14.78 32.80 19.77
N ASN A 28 14.13 31.89 20.49
CA ASN A 28 13.51 30.69 19.92
C ASN A 28 12.03 30.97 19.65
N ILE A 29 11.63 30.85 18.39
CA ILE A 29 10.28 31.15 17.92
C ILE A 29 9.62 29.85 17.47
N LYS A 30 8.34 29.65 17.79
CA LYS A 30 7.55 28.58 17.19
C LYS A 30 7.04 29.05 15.83
N VAL A 31 7.26 28.25 14.78
CA VAL A 31 6.87 28.61 13.41
C VAL A 31 5.93 27.55 12.86
N VAL A 32 4.86 27.97 12.20
CA VAL A 32 3.80 27.10 11.66
C VAL A 32 3.67 27.30 10.15
N SER A 33 3.83 26.24 9.38
CA SER A 33 3.59 26.22 7.94
C SER A 33 2.42 25.30 7.60
N TRP A 34 1.52 25.77 6.73
CA TRP A 34 0.37 25.02 6.20
C TRP A 34 0.58 24.52 4.76
N GLN A 35 1.76 24.80 4.20
CA GLN A 35 2.06 24.59 2.79
C GLN A 35 3.26 23.66 2.65
N PRO A 36 3.08 22.43 2.11
CA PRO A 36 4.17 21.44 2.05
C PRO A 36 5.44 21.89 1.31
N TYR A 37 5.32 22.78 0.32
CA TYR A 37 6.49 23.33 -0.38
C TYR A 37 7.35 24.26 0.49
N LEU A 38 6.82 24.72 1.63
CA LEU A 38 7.52 25.55 2.62
C LEU A 38 8.10 24.71 3.77
N PHE A 39 7.88 23.39 3.79
CA PHE A 39 8.43 22.54 4.85
C PHE A 39 9.96 22.49 4.79
N VAL A 40 10.56 22.34 5.95
CA VAL A 40 12.00 22.38 6.21
C VAL A 40 12.41 21.17 7.04
N GLU A 41 13.68 20.79 7.02
CA GLU A 41 14.20 19.67 7.78
C GLU A 41 14.92 20.14 9.04
N LEU A 42 15.15 19.22 9.96
CA LEU A 42 15.92 19.48 11.17
C LEU A 42 17.33 19.97 10.80
N HIS A 43 17.79 21.04 11.46
CA HIS A 43 19.06 21.72 11.20
C HIS A 43 19.16 22.52 9.89
N ASP A 44 18.06 22.68 9.14
CA ASP A 44 18.06 23.56 7.97
C ASP A 44 18.24 25.03 8.38
N TYR A 45 19.08 25.73 7.62
CA TYR A 45 19.22 27.18 7.72
C TYR A 45 18.28 27.85 6.72
N VAL A 46 17.37 28.67 7.21
CA VAL A 46 16.32 29.27 6.39
C VAL A 46 16.04 30.73 6.75
N SER A 47 15.54 31.47 5.77
CA SER A 47 14.89 32.77 5.93
C SER A 47 13.39 32.55 5.82
N ILE A 48 12.63 32.91 6.86
CA ILE A 48 11.18 32.74 6.95
C ILE A 48 10.51 34.11 6.93
N THR A 49 9.50 34.25 6.07
CA THR A 49 8.59 35.40 6.04
C THR A 49 7.21 34.95 6.52
N GLY A 50 6.60 35.75 7.39
CA GLY A 50 5.30 35.41 7.98
C GLY A 50 4.72 36.51 8.86
N GLU A 51 3.58 36.20 9.48
CA GLU A 51 2.89 37.05 10.44
C GLU A 51 2.81 36.37 11.81
N MET A 52 2.94 37.15 12.88
CA MET A 52 2.86 36.62 14.24
C MET A 52 1.40 36.51 14.65
N GLU A 53 1.00 35.32 15.06
CA GLU A 53 -0.34 35.04 15.59
C GLU A 53 -0.23 34.56 17.05
N PHE A 54 -1.27 34.81 17.83
CA PHE A 54 -1.38 34.32 19.21
C PHE A 54 -2.49 33.29 19.28
N THR A 55 -2.13 32.05 19.59
CA THR A 55 -3.05 30.92 19.67
C THR A 55 -3.11 30.34 21.09
N GLU A 56 -3.95 29.33 21.32
CA GLU A 56 -3.99 28.57 22.57
C GLU A 56 -2.64 27.89 22.93
N TYR A 57 -1.74 27.74 21.95
CA TYR A 57 -0.40 27.17 22.11
C TYR A 57 0.71 28.23 22.29
N GLY A 58 0.32 29.50 22.46
CA GLY A 58 1.20 30.66 22.61
C GLY A 58 1.43 31.42 21.30
N SER A 59 2.44 32.29 21.30
CA SER A 59 2.80 33.08 20.12
C SER A 59 3.54 32.23 19.09
N GLN A 60 3.10 32.29 17.84
CA GLN A 60 3.61 31.50 16.72
C GLN A 60 3.71 32.36 15.46
N LEU A 61 4.76 32.16 14.65
CA LEU A 61 4.90 32.79 13.34
C LEU A 61 4.24 31.90 12.27
N VAL A 62 3.18 32.39 11.63
CA VAL A 62 2.54 31.70 10.50
C VAL A 62 3.27 32.04 9.20
N VAL A 63 3.82 31.02 8.55
CA VAL A 63 4.69 31.17 7.39
C VAL A 63 3.90 31.52 6.14
N SER A 64 4.29 32.60 5.46
CA SER A 64 3.86 32.95 4.11
C SER A 64 4.89 32.57 3.03
N ASP A 65 6.18 32.59 3.37
CA ASP A 65 7.26 32.11 2.49
C ASP A 65 8.49 31.69 3.30
N ALA A 66 9.31 30.80 2.74
CA ALA A 66 10.54 30.31 3.38
C ALA A 66 11.57 29.90 2.33
N ASP A 67 12.79 30.41 2.44
CA ASP A 67 13.92 30.10 1.54
C ASP A 67 15.11 29.55 2.31
N TYR A 68 15.85 28.61 1.73
CA TYR A 68 17.13 28.15 2.29
C TYR A 68 18.16 29.26 2.21
N THR A 69 18.94 29.40 3.28
CA THR A 69 20.07 30.33 3.33
C THR A 69 21.33 29.60 3.74
N PRO A 70 22.53 30.04 3.30
CA PRO A 70 23.77 29.58 3.90
C PRO A 70 23.80 29.96 5.40
N PRO A 71 24.51 29.20 6.24
CA PRO A 71 24.76 29.61 7.62
C PRO A 71 25.52 30.94 7.63
N THR A 72 25.02 31.90 8.41
CA THR A 72 25.68 33.21 8.55
C THR A 72 26.84 33.13 9.55
N HIS A 73 27.74 34.12 9.54
CA HIS A 73 28.77 34.25 10.59
C HIS A 73 28.20 34.18 12.01
N ALA A 74 27.00 34.71 12.24
CA ALA A 74 26.37 34.71 13.55
C ALA A 74 25.94 33.30 14.03
N LEU A 75 25.71 32.37 13.10
CA LEU A 75 25.25 31.01 13.40
C LEU A 75 26.26 29.94 12.98
N ILE A 76 27.48 30.32 12.58
CA ILE A 76 28.50 29.38 12.11
C ILE A 76 28.95 28.44 13.23
N SER A 77 28.96 28.91 14.49
CA SER A 77 29.25 28.06 15.65
C SER A 77 28.21 26.96 15.80
N ASP A 78 26.93 27.32 15.75
CA ASP A 78 25.82 26.38 15.83
C ASP A 78 25.82 25.40 14.66
N PHE A 79 26.15 25.88 13.46
CA PHE A 79 26.33 25.04 12.28
C PHE A 79 27.39 23.98 12.50
N VAL A 80 28.58 24.40 12.94
CA VAL A 80 29.69 23.48 13.20
C VAL A 80 29.33 22.49 14.32
N CYS A 81 28.72 22.95 15.42
CA CYS A 81 28.26 22.10 16.53
C CYS A 81 27.18 21.09 16.12
N SER A 82 26.34 21.43 15.14
CA SER A 82 25.30 20.52 14.67
C SER A 82 25.87 19.33 13.87
N THR A 83 27.18 19.31 13.59
CA THR A 83 27.86 18.17 12.97
C THR A 83 28.12 17.09 14.01
N VAL A 84 27.77 15.83 13.70
CA VAL A 84 27.96 14.71 14.62
C VAL A 84 29.42 14.61 15.05
N GLY A 85 29.65 14.56 16.37
CA GLY A 85 30.99 14.49 16.96
C GLY A 85 31.67 15.85 17.17
N VAL A 86 31.01 16.96 16.86
CA VAL A 86 31.53 18.32 17.09
C VAL A 86 30.83 18.97 18.27
N GLY A 87 31.54 19.17 19.38
CA GLY A 87 31.05 19.95 20.53
C GLY A 87 31.37 21.44 20.41
N SER A 88 30.74 22.24 21.27
CA SER A 88 30.98 23.70 21.38
C SER A 88 32.45 24.06 21.49
N ALA A 89 33.21 23.34 22.33
CA ALA A 89 34.64 23.56 22.49
C ALA A 89 35.47 23.36 21.20
N THR A 90 35.00 22.54 20.25
CA THR A 90 35.65 22.37 18.94
C THR A 90 35.25 23.47 17.98
N ALA A 91 33.97 23.85 17.96
CA ALA A 91 33.48 24.97 17.15
C ALA A 91 34.17 26.30 17.55
N ASP A 92 34.28 26.58 18.85
CA ASP A 92 34.96 27.77 19.36
C ASP A 92 36.43 27.81 18.96
N ARG A 93 37.12 26.67 18.95
CA ARG A 93 38.53 26.61 18.51
C ARG A 93 38.68 26.88 17.03
N LEU A 94 37.80 26.35 16.19
CA LEU A 94 37.78 26.63 14.76
C LEU A 94 37.50 28.12 14.50
N LEU A 95 36.54 28.69 15.23
CA LEU A 95 36.20 30.11 15.16
C LEU A 95 37.35 31.01 15.61
N VAL A 96 38.02 30.71 16.72
CA VAL A 96 39.17 31.49 17.19
C VAL A 96 40.35 31.40 16.22
N HIS A 97 40.59 30.23 15.62
CA HIS A 97 41.72 30.03 14.73
C HIS A 97 41.53 30.72 13.37
N PHE A 98 40.33 30.65 12.78
CA PHE A 98 40.07 31.17 11.43
C PHE A 98 39.31 32.49 11.39
N ASN A 99 38.69 32.90 12.51
CA ASN A 99 37.85 34.09 12.63
C ASN A 99 36.84 34.19 11.46
N ASP A 100 36.84 35.31 10.73
CA ASP A 100 35.94 35.55 9.60
C ASP A 100 36.24 34.64 8.38
N ASN A 101 37.39 33.97 8.35
CA ASN A 101 37.79 33.13 7.21
C ASN A 101 37.32 31.67 7.35
N LEU A 102 36.65 31.29 8.44
CA LEU A 102 36.18 29.91 8.66
C LEU A 102 35.22 29.45 7.56
N ILE A 103 34.28 30.32 7.17
CA ILE A 103 33.29 30.02 6.12
C ILE A 103 34.01 29.69 4.80
N ASN A 104 34.95 30.53 4.38
CA ASN A 104 35.70 30.31 3.12
C ASN A 104 36.48 28.98 3.14
N ARG A 105 37.05 28.59 4.28
CA ARG A 105 37.78 27.30 4.40
C ARG A 105 36.83 26.10 4.31
N ILE A 106 35.66 26.19 4.94
CA ILE A 106 34.64 25.15 4.85
C ILE A 106 34.11 25.05 3.41
N GLU A 107 33.78 26.19 2.79
CA GLU A 107 33.23 26.27 1.43
C GLU A 107 34.21 25.77 0.36
N SER A 108 35.50 26.09 0.49
CA SER A 108 36.55 25.59 -0.41
C SER A 108 36.97 24.13 -0.16
N HIS A 109 36.31 23.43 0.76
CA HIS A 109 36.65 22.06 1.16
C HIS A 109 38.12 21.91 1.60
N ASP A 110 38.68 22.92 2.28
CA ASP A 110 40.07 22.93 2.74
C ASP A 110 40.25 22.10 4.03
N VAL A 111 40.11 20.78 3.88
CA VAL A 111 40.19 19.81 4.96
C VAL A 111 41.56 19.87 5.66
N ASP A 112 42.63 20.10 4.91
CA ASP A 112 43.98 20.14 5.46
C ASP A 112 44.17 21.36 6.37
N ALA A 113 43.66 22.54 5.99
CA ALA A 113 43.65 23.71 6.88
C ALA A 113 42.84 23.44 8.15
N LEU A 114 41.62 22.88 8.03
CA LEU A 114 40.79 22.57 9.20
C LEU A 114 41.48 21.58 10.16
N CYS A 115 42.21 20.59 9.63
CA CYS A 115 42.99 19.63 10.43
C CYS A 115 44.19 20.26 11.16
N ALA A 116 44.67 21.43 10.72
CA ALA A 116 45.75 22.14 11.42
C ALA A 116 45.32 22.66 12.80
N VAL A 117 44.00 22.76 13.04
CA VAL A 117 43.46 23.11 14.36
C VAL A 117 43.56 21.91 15.31
N PRO A 118 44.14 22.06 16.52
CA PRO A 118 44.33 20.95 17.44
C PRO A 118 43.05 20.15 17.69
N ARG A 119 43.14 18.82 17.76
CA ARG A 119 42.00 17.90 18.00
C ARG A 119 40.84 18.01 16.99
N VAL A 120 41.08 18.55 15.80
CA VAL A 120 40.19 18.41 14.64
C VAL A 120 40.75 17.28 13.79
N SER A 121 40.07 16.12 13.78
CA SER A 121 40.49 14.99 12.94
C SER A 121 40.08 15.22 11.48
N ARG A 122 40.72 14.52 10.54
CA ARG A 122 40.34 14.56 9.12
C ARG A 122 38.87 14.18 8.91
N ALA A 123 38.40 13.15 9.62
CA ALA A 123 37.00 12.73 9.56
C ALA A 123 36.04 13.85 10.00
N LEU A 124 36.39 14.58 11.07
CA LEU A 124 35.58 15.68 11.59
C LEU A 124 35.59 16.89 10.66
N ALA A 125 36.75 17.27 10.13
CA ALA A 125 36.88 18.33 9.13
C ALA A 125 36.08 18.02 7.86
N THR A 126 36.19 16.79 7.33
CA THR A 126 35.40 16.33 6.19
C THR A 126 33.90 16.38 6.48
N ALA A 127 33.46 15.97 7.68
CA ALA A 127 32.05 16.00 8.05
C ALA A 127 31.48 17.44 8.08
N ILE A 128 32.24 18.41 8.61
CA ILE A 128 31.85 19.83 8.61
C ILE A 128 31.70 20.35 7.18
N CYS A 129 32.68 20.07 6.30
CA CYS A 129 32.62 20.47 4.90
C CYS A 129 31.43 19.83 4.18
N ASN A 130 31.21 18.52 4.31
CA ASN A 130 30.11 17.83 3.66
C ASN A 130 28.74 18.38 4.10
N LYS A 131 28.58 18.68 5.39
CA LYS A 131 27.35 19.30 5.90
C LYS A 131 27.13 20.70 5.29
N TRP A 132 28.20 21.42 4.99
CA TRP A 132 28.11 22.73 4.37
C TRP A 132 27.69 22.60 2.91
N THR A 133 28.26 21.64 2.18
CA THR A 133 27.84 21.28 0.82
C THR A 133 26.37 20.90 0.78
N GLU A 134 25.89 20.14 1.77
CA GLU A 134 24.49 19.75 1.87
C GLU A 134 23.56 20.95 2.06
N GLN A 135 23.90 21.90 2.94
CA GLN A 135 23.08 23.10 3.14
C GLN A 135 23.15 24.06 1.95
N THR A 136 24.35 24.29 1.40
CA THR A 136 24.53 25.18 0.25
C THR A 136 23.94 24.60 -1.04
N GLY A 137 23.94 23.29 -1.21
CA GLY A 137 23.26 22.63 -2.32
C GLY A 137 21.74 22.85 -2.30
N LYS A 138 21.11 22.93 -1.12
CA LYS A 138 19.68 23.32 -0.99
C LYS A 138 19.45 24.76 -1.46
N VAL A 139 20.38 25.67 -1.15
CA VAL A 139 20.33 27.08 -1.62
C VAL A 139 20.46 27.14 -3.15
N GLN A 140 21.47 26.45 -3.70
CA GLN A 140 21.68 26.37 -5.15
C GLN A 140 20.47 25.81 -5.88
N LEU A 141 19.82 24.78 -5.30
CA LEU A 141 18.59 24.22 -5.85
C LEU A 141 17.48 25.26 -5.94
N ILE A 142 17.20 25.98 -4.86
CA ILE A 142 16.11 26.97 -4.87
C ILE A 142 16.41 28.11 -5.86
N GLN A 143 17.66 28.59 -5.90
CA GLN A 143 18.07 29.62 -6.86
C GLN A 143 17.89 29.14 -8.31
N PHE A 144 18.36 27.93 -8.61
CA PHE A 144 18.18 27.30 -9.92
C PHE A 144 16.68 27.17 -10.29
N MET A 145 15.84 26.70 -9.37
CA MET A 145 14.40 26.58 -9.59
C MET A 145 13.74 27.95 -9.82
N GLN A 146 14.15 28.99 -9.08
CA GLN A 146 13.63 30.34 -9.24
C GLN A 146 14.02 30.94 -10.60
N GLU A 147 15.26 30.73 -11.03
CA GLU A 147 15.78 31.18 -12.32
C GLU A 147 15.00 30.54 -13.48
N VAL A 148 14.94 29.20 -13.50
CA VAL A 148 14.24 28.43 -14.54
C VAL A 148 12.75 28.78 -14.57
N LEU A 149 12.10 28.90 -13.42
CA LEU A 149 10.65 29.08 -13.32
C LEU A 149 10.21 30.53 -13.20
N SER A 150 11.08 31.49 -13.51
CA SER A 150 10.80 32.92 -13.39
C SER A 150 9.53 33.36 -14.13
N GLN A 151 9.25 32.77 -15.29
CA GLN A 151 8.06 33.05 -16.12
C GLN A 151 6.85 32.16 -15.81
N SER A 152 6.97 31.24 -14.84
CA SER A 152 5.90 30.30 -14.48
C SER A 152 4.89 30.88 -13.49
N THR A 153 3.65 30.37 -13.56
CA THR A 153 2.60 30.72 -12.58
C THR A 153 3.00 30.35 -11.14
N PRO A 154 2.54 31.09 -10.12
CA PRO A 154 2.89 30.80 -8.72
C PRO A 154 2.53 29.39 -8.26
N LYS A 155 1.35 28.89 -8.64
CA LYS A 155 0.91 27.52 -8.31
C LYS A 155 1.91 26.48 -8.82
N TYR A 156 2.31 26.62 -10.08
CA TYR A 156 3.23 25.68 -10.71
C TYR A 156 4.64 25.74 -10.12
N ARG A 157 5.12 26.95 -9.81
CA ARG A 157 6.37 27.15 -9.05
C ARG A 157 6.37 26.40 -7.73
N ASN A 158 5.28 26.49 -6.96
CA ASN A 158 5.16 25.83 -5.67
C ASN A 158 5.16 24.30 -5.78
N ASP A 159 4.40 23.76 -6.74
CA ASP A 159 4.36 22.31 -6.98
C ASP A 159 5.73 21.75 -7.39
N LEU A 160 6.44 22.44 -8.29
CA LEU A 160 7.78 22.03 -8.71
C LEU A 160 8.84 22.23 -7.63
N ARG A 161 8.73 23.28 -6.82
CA ARG A 161 9.61 23.50 -5.66
C ARG A 161 9.49 22.34 -4.68
N PHE A 162 8.27 21.86 -4.43
CA PHE A 162 8.04 20.67 -3.61
C PHE A 162 8.66 19.40 -4.22
N ALA A 163 8.49 19.19 -5.52
CA ALA A 163 9.11 18.06 -6.22
C ALA A 163 10.65 18.12 -6.20
N ALA A 164 11.23 19.31 -6.38
CA ALA A 164 12.68 19.53 -6.33
C ALA A 164 13.25 19.26 -4.94
N LYS A 165 12.55 19.65 -3.86
CA LYS A 165 12.95 19.30 -2.49
C LYS A 165 12.99 17.79 -2.27
N LYS A 166 12.00 17.04 -2.78
CA LYS A 166 12.03 15.56 -2.75
C LYS A 166 13.16 14.99 -3.59
N ALA A 167 13.45 15.58 -4.75
CA ALA A 167 14.60 15.20 -5.56
C ALA A 167 15.92 15.42 -4.78
N TYR A 168 16.01 16.48 -3.97
CA TYR A 168 17.14 16.74 -3.08
C TYR A 168 17.31 15.68 -2.00
N GLN A 169 16.23 15.15 -1.45
CA GLN A 169 16.31 14.03 -0.51
C GLN A 169 16.88 12.75 -1.16
N ALA A 170 16.70 12.58 -2.47
CA ALA A 170 17.18 11.42 -3.21
C ALA A 170 18.58 11.59 -3.82
N TYR A 171 18.93 12.80 -4.25
CA TYR A 171 20.18 13.07 -4.99
C TYR A 171 21.14 14.03 -4.26
N SER A 172 20.73 14.59 -3.13
CA SER A 172 21.53 15.51 -2.31
C SER A 172 22.13 16.67 -3.13
N ASP A 173 23.39 17.02 -2.89
CA ASP A 173 24.14 18.09 -3.56
C ASP A 173 24.22 17.92 -5.09
N GLN A 174 24.06 16.70 -5.61
CA GLN A 174 24.07 16.42 -7.05
C GLN A 174 22.75 16.74 -7.75
N THR A 175 21.69 17.11 -7.02
CA THR A 175 20.35 17.36 -7.60
C THR A 175 20.38 18.35 -8.76
N VAL A 176 20.99 19.53 -8.57
CA VAL A 176 21.00 20.58 -9.60
C VAL A 176 21.73 20.10 -10.85
N LYS A 177 22.88 19.44 -10.67
CA LYS A 177 23.65 18.86 -11.78
C LYS A 177 22.81 17.84 -12.55
N LYS A 178 22.20 16.89 -11.86
CA LYS A 178 21.36 15.85 -12.47
C LYS A 178 20.15 16.42 -13.20
N LEU A 179 19.49 17.45 -12.66
CA LEU A 179 18.36 18.12 -13.31
C LEU A 179 18.80 18.93 -14.54
N LYS A 180 20.03 19.48 -14.55
CA LYS A 180 20.61 20.11 -15.74
C LYS A 180 20.95 19.11 -16.84
N GLU A 181 21.47 17.93 -16.46
CA GLU A 181 21.77 16.84 -17.40
C GLU A 181 20.47 16.26 -18.00
N ASP A 182 19.47 16.00 -17.17
CA ASP A 182 18.16 15.51 -17.59
C ASP A 182 17.05 16.11 -16.70
N PRO A 183 16.30 17.11 -17.20
CA PRO A 183 15.23 17.75 -16.43
C PRO A 183 14.07 16.80 -16.14
N PHE A 184 13.92 15.71 -16.91
CA PHE A 184 12.85 14.73 -16.68
C PHE A 184 13.10 13.87 -15.45
N ARG A 185 14.28 13.91 -14.81
CA ARG A 185 14.48 13.26 -13.51
C ARG A 185 13.54 13.76 -12.41
N ILE A 186 12.99 14.98 -12.54
CA ILE A 186 12.00 15.51 -11.61
C ILE A 186 10.64 14.78 -11.69
N TRP A 187 10.39 14.06 -12.78
CA TRP A 187 9.19 13.27 -13.01
C TRP A 187 8.97 12.23 -11.90
N ALA A 188 10.03 11.56 -11.44
CA ALA A 188 9.96 10.56 -10.36
C ALA A 188 9.44 11.14 -9.01
N PHE A 189 9.43 12.46 -8.87
CA PHE A 189 8.94 13.17 -7.67
C PHE A 189 7.70 14.01 -7.96
N SER A 190 7.16 13.93 -9.18
CA SER A 190 6.03 14.73 -9.67
C SER A 190 5.15 13.93 -10.65
N ASP A 191 4.84 14.49 -11.82
CA ASP A 191 4.04 13.90 -12.89
C ASP A 191 4.56 14.38 -14.26
N PHE A 192 4.20 13.70 -15.35
CA PHE A 192 4.69 14.04 -16.69
C PHE A 192 4.42 15.49 -17.10
N LYS A 193 3.26 16.04 -16.71
CA LYS A 193 2.89 17.43 -17.03
C LYS A 193 3.82 18.42 -16.33
N LYS A 194 4.13 18.18 -15.06
CA LYS A 194 5.08 18.98 -14.30
C LYS A 194 6.51 18.80 -14.79
N ALA A 195 6.96 17.59 -15.09
CA ALA A 195 8.30 17.40 -15.66
C ALA A 195 8.45 18.10 -17.02
N SER A 196 7.44 17.98 -17.90
CA SER A 196 7.45 18.61 -19.22
C SER A 196 7.51 20.14 -19.14
N CYS A 197 6.73 20.76 -18.25
CA CYS A 197 6.77 22.23 -18.15
C CYS A 197 8.07 22.72 -17.48
N PHE A 198 8.71 21.93 -16.60
CA PHE A 198 10.05 22.24 -16.09
C PHE A 198 11.10 22.16 -17.22
N ALA A 199 11.05 21.11 -18.04
CA ALA A 199 11.93 20.94 -19.18
C ALA A 199 11.73 22.05 -20.24
N ASN A 200 10.49 22.42 -20.54
CA ASN A 200 10.18 23.53 -21.46
C ASN A 200 10.71 24.87 -20.94
N ALA A 201 10.63 25.11 -19.62
CA ALA A 201 11.21 26.31 -19.01
C ALA A 201 12.76 26.33 -19.11
N MET A 202 13.39 25.16 -19.24
CA MET A 202 14.82 25.01 -19.53
C MET A 202 15.15 25.02 -21.03
N GLY A 203 14.16 25.25 -21.90
CA GLY A 203 14.35 25.31 -23.35
C GLY A 203 14.44 23.95 -24.04
N ILE A 204 13.99 22.86 -23.40
CA ILE A 204 13.91 21.54 -24.04
C ILE A 204 12.72 21.49 -25.00
N LEU A 205 12.93 20.92 -26.19
CA LEU A 205 11.93 20.78 -27.23
C LEU A 205 11.00 19.59 -26.98
N ASP A 206 9.82 19.61 -27.62
CA ASP A 206 8.82 18.56 -27.46
C ASP A 206 9.26 17.19 -28.04
N ASP A 207 10.16 17.17 -29.02
CA ASP A 207 10.71 15.97 -29.65
C ASP A 207 12.03 15.48 -29.02
N ASP A 208 12.48 16.12 -27.93
CA ASP A 208 13.72 15.72 -27.25
C ASP A 208 13.63 14.27 -26.76
N PRO A 209 14.64 13.42 -27.02
CA PRO A 209 14.59 12.01 -26.66
C PRO A 209 14.33 11.74 -25.18
N ARG A 210 14.78 12.63 -24.28
CA ARG A 210 14.55 12.50 -22.83
C ARG A 210 13.07 12.67 -22.48
N ARG A 211 12.37 13.60 -23.15
CA ARG A 211 10.91 13.80 -23.00
C ARG A 211 10.14 12.61 -23.50
N LEU A 212 10.50 12.13 -24.69
CA LEU A 212 9.84 11.02 -25.35
C LEU A 212 9.98 9.73 -24.53
N MET A 213 11.18 9.45 -24.00
CA MET A 213 11.40 8.32 -23.09
C MET A 213 10.62 8.47 -21.77
N CYS A 214 10.60 9.67 -21.18
CA CYS A 214 9.80 9.94 -19.98
C CYS A 214 8.29 9.73 -20.21
N ALA A 215 7.79 10.00 -21.43
CA ALA A 215 6.40 9.72 -21.79
C ALA A 215 6.12 8.22 -21.84
N VAL A 216 7.07 7.40 -22.33
CA VAL A 216 6.94 5.93 -22.29
C VAL A 216 6.88 5.44 -20.85
N GLU A 217 7.77 5.92 -19.97
CA GLU A 217 7.74 5.57 -18.55
C GLU A 217 6.43 5.99 -17.88
N GLU A 218 5.93 7.21 -18.11
CA GLU A 218 4.64 7.66 -17.57
C GLU A 218 3.50 6.71 -17.97
N VAL A 219 3.42 6.33 -19.24
CA VAL A 219 2.38 5.39 -19.71
C VAL A 219 2.57 4.03 -19.05
N LEU A 220 3.77 3.47 -19.03
CA LEU A 220 4.03 2.17 -18.40
C LEU A 220 3.74 2.18 -16.89
N TYR A 221 4.07 3.27 -16.19
CA TYR A 221 3.72 3.44 -14.77
C TYR A 221 2.22 3.59 -14.54
N SER A 222 1.51 4.29 -15.43
CA SER A 222 0.05 4.33 -15.38
C SER A 222 -0.57 2.94 -15.56
N GLN A 223 -0.03 2.16 -16.51
CA GLN A 223 -0.48 0.78 -16.75
C GLN A 223 -0.16 -0.13 -15.56
N LEU A 224 0.99 0.07 -14.89
CA LEU A 224 1.36 -0.62 -13.65
C LEU A 224 0.38 -0.31 -12.52
N ASN A 225 -0.05 0.94 -12.37
CA ASN A 225 -1.05 1.34 -11.38
C ASN A 225 -2.43 0.71 -11.65
N ASP A 226 -2.73 0.40 -12.91
CA ASP A 226 -3.94 -0.33 -13.32
C ASP A 226 -3.79 -1.86 -13.20
N GLY A 227 -2.64 -2.34 -12.73
CA GLY A 227 -2.36 -3.76 -12.49
C GLY A 227 -1.48 -4.43 -13.55
N ASN A 228 -1.29 -3.80 -14.72
CA ASN A 228 -0.56 -4.39 -15.84
C ASN A 228 0.96 -4.30 -15.63
N THR A 229 1.67 -5.42 -15.73
CA THR A 229 3.14 -5.40 -15.68
C THR A 229 3.75 -5.31 -17.08
N VAL A 230 2.96 -5.56 -18.12
CA VAL A 230 3.38 -5.50 -19.51
C VAL A 230 2.30 -4.86 -20.39
N VAL A 231 2.73 -4.17 -21.46
CA VAL A 231 1.85 -3.41 -22.36
C VAL A 231 2.17 -3.78 -23.81
N LYS A 232 1.14 -4.04 -24.62
CA LYS A 232 1.29 -4.32 -26.05
C LYS A 232 1.60 -3.04 -26.82
N THR A 233 2.30 -3.18 -27.94
CA THR A 233 2.69 -2.06 -28.83
C THR A 233 1.49 -1.14 -29.16
N ASP A 234 0.37 -1.68 -29.64
CA ASP A 234 -0.80 -0.87 -30.04
C ASP A 234 -1.40 -0.08 -28.86
N THR A 235 -1.49 -0.70 -27.68
CA THR A 235 -1.98 -0.04 -26.47
C THR A 235 -1.04 1.08 -26.04
N LEU A 236 0.27 0.81 -26.06
CA LEU A 236 1.29 1.79 -25.71
C LEU A 236 1.25 3.00 -26.66
N LEU A 237 1.21 2.77 -27.98
CA LEU A 237 1.11 3.83 -28.99
C LEU A 237 -0.16 4.67 -28.84
N ASN A 238 -1.29 4.04 -28.55
CA ASN A 238 -2.56 4.74 -28.33
C ASN A 238 -2.50 5.66 -27.09
N GLU A 239 -1.96 5.17 -25.97
CA GLU A 239 -1.83 5.97 -24.76
C GLU A 239 -0.77 7.07 -24.90
N LEU A 240 0.35 6.79 -25.57
CA LEU A 240 1.36 7.80 -25.92
C LEU A 240 0.77 8.91 -26.80
N SER A 241 -0.01 8.55 -27.82
CA SER A 241 -0.66 9.52 -28.71
C SER A 241 -1.63 10.43 -27.94
N LYS A 242 -2.33 9.90 -26.94
CA LYS A 242 -3.20 10.70 -26.05
C LYS A 242 -2.40 11.62 -25.13
N LEU A 243 -1.32 11.09 -24.53
CA LEU A 243 -0.48 11.83 -23.59
C LEU A 243 0.27 12.99 -24.28
N LEU A 244 0.88 12.70 -25.42
CA LEU A 244 1.68 13.64 -26.21
C LEU A 244 0.84 14.52 -27.14
N LYS A 245 -0.40 14.11 -27.43
CA LYS A 245 -1.32 14.75 -28.39
C LYS A 245 -0.76 14.81 -29.82
N ASP A 246 0.15 13.90 -30.16
CA ASP A 246 0.81 13.81 -31.45
C ASP A 246 1.20 12.36 -31.74
N GLY A 247 0.71 11.80 -32.84
CA GLY A 247 0.99 10.42 -33.24
C GLY A 247 2.41 10.22 -33.80
N THR A 248 3.03 11.26 -34.37
CA THR A 248 4.42 11.18 -34.85
C THR A 248 5.39 11.10 -33.67
N LEU A 249 5.20 11.94 -32.65
CA LEU A 249 5.98 11.87 -31.41
C LEU A 249 5.77 10.54 -30.68
N ALA A 250 4.57 9.98 -30.70
CA ALA A 250 4.29 8.67 -30.11
C ALA A 250 5.10 7.54 -30.78
N ASN A 251 5.23 7.55 -32.11
CA ASN A 251 6.08 6.60 -32.83
C ASN A 251 7.57 6.80 -32.49
N ASN A 252 8.03 8.05 -32.49
CA ASN A 252 9.42 8.37 -32.13
C ASN A 252 9.75 7.92 -30.69
N SER A 253 8.82 8.07 -29.75
CA SER A 253 8.95 7.55 -28.38
C SER A 253 9.16 6.05 -28.34
N LEU A 254 8.46 5.30 -29.20
CA LEU A 254 8.61 3.85 -29.29
C LEU A 254 10.00 3.46 -29.81
N ASP A 255 10.46 4.12 -30.87
CA ASP A 255 11.79 3.90 -31.45
C ASP A 255 12.90 4.19 -30.43
N ILE A 256 12.74 5.26 -29.64
CA ILE A 256 13.67 5.60 -28.55
C ILE A 256 13.66 4.52 -27.47
N ALA A 257 12.49 4.02 -27.07
CA ALA A 257 12.41 2.95 -26.08
C ALA A 257 13.09 1.66 -26.56
N ILE A 258 12.90 1.29 -27.83
CA ILE A 258 13.57 0.13 -28.43
C ILE A 258 15.09 0.34 -28.46
N ALA A 259 15.54 1.53 -28.88
CA ALA A 259 16.96 1.87 -28.91
C ALA A 259 17.59 1.88 -27.51
N ASP A 260 16.89 2.35 -26.47
CA ASP A 260 17.39 2.31 -25.08
C ASP A 260 17.59 0.87 -24.60
N VAL A 261 16.67 -0.04 -24.93
CA VAL A 261 16.79 -1.45 -24.55
C VAL A 261 17.97 -2.13 -25.24
N LEU A 262 18.22 -1.82 -26.51
CA LEU A 262 19.35 -2.39 -27.26
C LEU A 262 20.72 -1.87 -26.78
N ASN A 263 20.78 -0.65 -26.25
CA ASN A 263 22.04 -0.01 -25.85
C ASN A 263 22.34 -0.12 -24.35
N ASN A 264 21.34 0.10 -23.49
CA ASN A 264 21.49 0.24 -22.04
C ASN A 264 20.67 -0.79 -21.26
N GLY A 265 19.39 -0.97 -21.60
CA GLY A 265 18.48 -1.93 -20.97
C GLY A 265 18.08 -1.62 -19.51
N THR A 266 18.28 -0.39 -19.02
CA THR A 266 18.14 -0.10 -17.58
C THR A 266 16.77 0.43 -17.13
N ARG A 267 15.98 1.02 -18.05
CA ARG A 267 14.72 1.72 -17.70
C ARG A 267 13.48 0.90 -18.06
N ILE A 268 13.50 0.30 -19.25
CA ILE A 268 12.42 -0.47 -19.85
C ILE A 268 12.94 -1.85 -20.20
N ALA A 269 12.05 -2.84 -20.21
CA ALA A 269 12.28 -4.16 -20.77
C ALA A 269 11.32 -4.39 -21.93
N ILE A 270 11.80 -5.07 -22.97
CA ILE A 270 10.97 -5.48 -24.11
C ILE A 270 11.09 -6.98 -24.30
N THR A 271 9.96 -7.68 -24.32
CA THR A 271 9.89 -9.09 -24.72
C THR A 271 9.37 -9.20 -26.15
N ASN A 272 9.81 -10.25 -26.86
CA ASN A 272 9.49 -10.53 -28.25
C ASN A 272 9.73 -9.34 -29.20
N ILE A 273 10.93 -8.73 -29.13
CA ILE A 273 11.31 -7.54 -29.92
C ILE A 273 11.01 -7.69 -31.44
N ASN A 274 11.12 -8.90 -31.99
CA ASN A 274 10.93 -9.16 -33.42
C ASN A 274 9.51 -9.63 -33.79
N ASP A 275 8.65 -9.92 -32.82
CA ASP A 275 7.30 -10.47 -33.07
C ASP A 275 6.33 -10.02 -31.97
N ASN A 276 5.53 -9.00 -32.27
CA ASN A 276 4.59 -8.37 -31.33
C ASN A 276 5.25 -7.93 -30.01
N PRO A 277 6.08 -6.87 -30.05
CA PRO A 277 6.79 -6.38 -28.89
C PRO A 277 5.85 -6.02 -27.74
N LYS A 278 6.29 -6.41 -26.55
CA LYS A 278 5.63 -6.15 -25.28
C LYS A 278 6.57 -5.35 -24.39
N PHE A 279 6.10 -4.23 -23.86
CA PHE A 279 6.89 -3.26 -23.11
C PHE A 279 6.56 -3.33 -21.63
N ALA A 280 7.57 -3.28 -20.78
CA ALA A 280 7.43 -3.28 -19.33
C ALA A 280 8.42 -2.32 -18.70
N LEU A 281 8.13 -1.82 -17.50
CA LEU A 281 9.15 -1.20 -16.67
C LEU A 281 10.21 -2.25 -16.32
N ALA A 282 11.49 -1.90 -16.38
CA ALA A 282 12.57 -2.85 -16.11
C ALA A 282 12.41 -3.51 -14.73
N THR A 283 11.99 -2.76 -13.72
CA THR A 283 11.74 -3.28 -12.36
C THR A 283 10.63 -4.32 -12.32
N ALA A 284 9.52 -4.10 -13.03
CA ALA A 284 8.43 -5.06 -13.12
C ALA A 284 8.89 -6.35 -13.80
N ALA A 285 9.60 -6.23 -14.93
CA ALA A 285 10.14 -7.39 -15.65
C ALA A 285 11.16 -8.19 -14.82
N ILE A 286 12.06 -7.51 -14.09
CA ILE A 286 13.01 -8.16 -13.17
C ILE A 286 12.26 -8.97 -12.11
N MET A 287 11.23 -8.37 -11.49
CA MET A 287 10.43 -9.07 -10.48
C MET A 287 9.69 -10.26 -11.06
N GLU A 288 9.07 -10.13 -12.24
CA GLU A 288 8.37 -11.24 -12.90
C GLU A 288 9.31 -12.40 -13.25
N ASN A 289 10.46 -12.09 -13.86
CA ASN A 289 11.46 -13.09 -14.22
C ASN A 289 11.96 -13.83 -12.98
N TYR A 290 12.27 -13.10 -11.90
CA TYR A 290 12.69 -13.72 -10.64
C TYR A 290 11.61 -14.66 -10.08
N VAL A 291 10.35 -14.20 -10.01
CA VAL A 291 9.25 -15.04 -9.49
C VAL A 291 9.05 -16.28 -10.39
N ALA A 292 9.12 -16.12 -11.72
CA ALA A 292 8.98 -17.23 -12.66
C ALA A 292 10.11 -18.26 -12.53
N GLU A 293 11.36 -17.81 -12.45
CA GLU A 293 12.53 -18.69 -12.26
C GLU A 293 12.47 -19.44 -10.93
N GLN A 294 12.11 -18.75 -9.85
CA GLN A 294 11.98 -19.35 -8.53
C GLN A 294 10.88 -20.41 -8.49
N LEU A 295 9.75 -20.18 -9.16
CA LEU A 295 8.66 -21.16 -9.24
C LEU A 295 9.04 -22.33 -10.16
N ARG A 296 9.59 -22.05 -11.35
CA ARG A 296 10.02 -23.09 -12.31
C ARG A 296 11.08 -24.01 -11.72
N GLY A 297 12.09 -23.44 -11.04
CA GLY A 297 13.11 -24.21 -10.35
C GLY A 297 12.54 -25.15 -9.30
N ARG A 298 11.51 -24.73 -8.55
CA ARG A 298 10.83 -25.57 -7.55
C ARG A 298 9.98 -26.66 -8.19
N ILE A 299 9.24 -26.33 -9.25
CA ILE A 299 8.43 -27.30 -10.00
C ILE A 299 9.32 -28.39 -10.60
N ASN A 300 10.44 -28.01 -11.23
CA ASN A 300 11.33 -28.94 -11.91
C ASN A 300 12.17 -29.79 -10.96
N ASN A 301 12.65 -29.22 -9.85
CA ASN A 301 13.50 -29.95 -8.90
C ASN A 301 12.70 -30.77 -7.88
N ASN A 302 11.39 -30.48 -7.71
CA ASN A 302 10.43 -31.05 -6.76
C ASN A 302 11.03 -31.75 -5.52
N PRO A 303 11.01 -31.13 -4.32
CA PRO A 303 11.63 -31.73 -3.14
C PRO A 303 10.97 -33.07 -2.78
N LEU A 304 11.74 -33.96 -2.13
CA LEU A 304 11.28 -35.28 -1.71
C LEU A 304 9.90 -35.19 -1.03
N PRO A 305 8.93 -36.05 -1.41
CA PRO A 305 7.57 -36.02 -0.88
C PRO A 305 7.58 -36.15 0.65
N ILE A 306 6.63 -35.50 1.29
CA ILE A 306 6.40 -35.70 2.72
C ILE A 306 5.70 -37.06 2.87
N ILE A 307 6.43 -38.04 3.43
CA ILE A 307 5.98 -39.43 3.47
C ILE A 307 4.84 -39.56 4.48
N VAL A 308 3.63 -39.69 3.95
CA VAL A 308 2.39 -39.94 4.70
C VAL A 308 1.63 -41.02 3.92
N SER A 309 1.12 -42.03 4.61
CA SER A 309 0.35 -43.09 3.95
C SER A 309 -1.06 -42.59 3.60
N ASP A 310 -1.60 -43.05 2.47
CA ASP A 310 -2.99 -42.77 2.11
C ASP A 310 -3.97 -43.23 3.21
N SER A 311 -3.60 -44.29 3.93
CA SER A 311 -4.38 -44.80 5.05
C SER A 311 -4.47 -43.84 6.24
N GLU A 312 -3.45 -43.01 6.45
CA GLU A 312 -3.45 -41.97 7.50
C GLU A 312 -4.34 -40.80 7.10
N ILE A 313 -4.31 -40.40 5.82
CA ILE A 313 -5.18 -39.36 5.27
C ILE A 313 -6.65 -39.84 5.31
N ASP A 314 -6.90 -41.10 4.96
CA ASP A 314 -8.26 -41.66 4.93
C ASP A 314 -8.91 -41.77 6.30
N LYS A 315 -8.12 -42.08 7.33
CA LYS A 315 -8.56 -42.21 8.72
C LYS A 315 -8.57 -40.88 9.46
N TYR A 316 -8.09 -39.81 8.84
CA TYR A 316 -7.99 -38.51 9.48
C TYR A 316 -9.37 -37.95 9.84
N LEU A 317 -9.51 -37.53 11.09
CA LEU A 317 -10.71 -36.86 11.59
C LEU A 317 -10.38 -35.40 11.86
N LEU A 318 -11.17 -34.51 11.27
CA LEU A 318 -11.12 -33.09 11.60
C LEU A 318 -11.47 -32.86 13.09
N PRO A 319 -11.18 -31.68 13.66
CA PRO A 319 -11.58 -31.33 15.03
C PRO A 319 -13.09 -31.43 15.26
N SER A 320 -13.86 -31.21 14.19
CA SER A 320 -15.32 -31.39 14.16
C SER A 320 -15.77 -32.86 14.14
N LYS A 321 -14.85 -33.82 14.15
CA LYS A 321 -15.07 -35.28 14.12
C LYS A 321 -15.72 -35.81 12.83
N HIS A 322 -15.53 -35.11 11.73
CA HIS A 322 -15.95 -35.56 10.40
C HIS A 322 -14.74 -35.87 9.51
N ASN A 323 -14.94 -36.73 8.51
CA ASN A 323 -13.93 -37.07 7.51
C ASN A 323 -13.80 -35.97 6.45
N LEU A 324 -12.65 -35.92 5.79
CA LEU A 324 -12.46 -35.13 4.56
C LEU A 324 -13.27 -35.72 3.40
N SER A 325 -13.77 -34.85 2.51
CA SER A 325 -14.35 -35.27 1.23
C SER A 325 -13.27 -35.79 0.28
N THR A 326 -13.66 -36.49 -0.79
CA THR A 326 -12.71 -37.00 -1.79
C THR A 326 -11.89 -35.87 -2.43
N GLU A 327 -12.51 -34.73 -2.76
CA GLU A 327 -11.81 -33.56 -3.29
C GLU A 327 -10.78 -33.00 -2.29
N GLN A 328 -11.14 -32.94 -1.01
CA GLN A 328 -10.25 -32.47 0.04
C GLN A 328 -9.07 -33.43 0.27
N LYS A 329 -9.29 -34.75 0.23
CA LYS A 329 -8.21 -35.75 0.32
C LYS A 329 -7.23 -35.64 -0.84
N ASN A 330 -7.74 -35.49 -2.07
CA ASN A 330 -6.90 -35.25 -3.25
C ASN A 330 -6.08 -33.97 -3.10
N ALA A 331 -6.65 -32.91 -2.52
CA ALA A 331 -5.93 -31.66 -2.25
C ALA A 331 -4.79 -31.86 -1.24
N VAL A 332 -5.03 -32.61 -0.15
CA VAL A 332 -3.99 -32.97 0.83
C VAL A 332 -2.84 -33.73 0.13
N GLN A 333 -3.16 -34.76 -0.66
CA GLN A 333 -2.15 -35.52 -1.41
C GLN A 333 -1.34 -34.66 -2.38
N LEU A 334 -1.99 -33.75 -3.12
CA LEU A 334 -1.30 -32.83 -4.02
C LEU A 334 -0.33 -31.91 -3.28
N ILE A 335 -0.69 -31.42 -2.10
CA ILE A 335 0.19 -30.56 -1.29
C ILE A 335 1.41 -31.33 -0.79
N LEU A 336 1.22 -32.55 -0.27
CA LEU A 336 2.32 -33.35 0.28
C LEU A 336 3.31 -33.83 -0.79
N ASN A 337 2.87 -33.96 -2.04
CA ASN A 337 3.67 -34.52 -3.14
C ASN A 337 4.35 -33.49 -4.05
N ASN A 338 4.00 -32.20 -3.97
CA ASN A 338 4.50 -31.19 -4.91
C ASN A 338 5.13 -29.98 -4.20
N ALA A 339 6.10 -29.37 -4.88
CA ALA A 339 6.78 -28.14 -4.43
C ALA A 339 5.89 -26.90 -4.51
N VAL A 340 5.02 -26.85 -5.52
CA VAL A 340 4.14 -25.72 -5.80
C VAL A 340 2.75 -26.27 -6.08
N THR A 341 1.78 -25.92 -5.25
CA THR A 341 0.40 -26.41 -5.35
C THR A 341 -0.59 -25.26 -5.20
N LEU A 342 -1.67 -25.31 -5.98
CA LEU A 342 -2.80 -24.39 -5.87
C LEU A 342 -4.04 -25.12 -5.38
N VAL A 343 -4.65 -24.62 -4.31
CA VAL A 343 -5.97 -25.03 -3.84
C VAL A 343 -6.93 -23.86 -3.99
N SER A 344 -7.77 -23.93 -5.02
CA SER A 344 -8.85 -22.98 -5.23
C SER A 344 -10.15 -23.49 -4.63
N GLY A 345 -11.03 -22.59 -4.21
CA GLY A 345 -12.40 -22.94 -3.89
C GLY A 345 -13.17 -21.78 -3.31
N GLY A 346 -14.50 -21.81 -3.44
CA GLY A 346 -15.40 -20.81 -2.88
C GLY A 346 -15.33 -20.66 -1.36
N ALA A 347 -15.99 -19.63 -0.82
CA ALA A 347 -16.26 -19.56 0.61
C ALA A 347 -17.07 -20.80 1.05
N GLY A 348 -16.59 -21.53 2.06
CA GLY A 348 -17.31 -22.71 2.59
C GLY A 348 -16.97 -24.06 1.95
N THR A 349 -16.03 -24.14 1.00
CA THR A 349 -15.64 -25.41 0.36
C THR A 349 -14.69 -26.28 1.19
N GLY A 350 -14.30 -25.82 2.38
CA GLY A 350 -13.43 -26.57 3.28
C GLY A 350 -11.93 -26.45 2.99
N LYS A 351 -11.46 -25.36 2.35
CA LYS A 351 -10.02 -25.06 2.22
C LYS A 351 -9.28 -25.13 3.57
N THR A 352 -9.90 -24.60 4.63
CA THR A 352 -9.38 -24.69 6.01
C THR A 352 -9.25 -26.15 6.49
N SER A 353 -10.18 -27.03 6.12
CA SER A 353 -10.11 -28.46 6.48
C SER A 353 -8.91 -29.14 5.84
N VAL A 354 -8.61 -28.80 4.59
CA VAL A 354 -7.40 -29.27 3.88
C VAL A 354 -6.15 -28.78 4.62
N LEU A 355 -6.10 -27.50 4.97
CA LEU A 355 -5.01 -26.90 5.74
C LEU A 355 -4.76 -27.60 7.08
N TYR A 356 -5.83 -27.87 7.82
CA TYR A 356 -5.74 -28.53 9.12
C TYR A 356 -5.08 -29.92 9.00
N CYS A 357 -5.55 -30.74 8.05
CA CYS A 357 -4.97 -32.06 7.79
C CYS A 357 -3.51 -31.96 7.34
N VAL A 358 -3.21 -31.09 6.38
CA VAL A 358 -1.84 -30.91 5.88
C VAL A 358 -0.90 -30.48 6.99
N ASN A 359 -1.27 -29.52 7.83
CA ASN A 359 -0.43 -29.06 8.93
C ASN A 359 -0.10 -30.18 9.92
N GLU A 360 -1.11 -30.95 10.34
CA GLU A 360 -0.89 -32.08 11.26
C GLU A 360 0.02 -33.14 10.62
N MET A 361 -0.21 -33.50 9.36
CA MET A 361 0.60 -34.49 8.66
C MET A 361 2.06 -34.06 8.48
N ILE A 362 2.30 -32.78 8.17
CA ILE A 362 3.66 -32.22 8.06
C ILE A 362 4.39 -32.30 9.41
N LYS A 363 3.70 -31.96 10.51
CA LYS A 363 4.27 -32.05 11.87
C LYS A 363 4.53 -33.48 12.30
N MET A 364 3.63 -34.41 11.98
CA MET A 364 3.80 -35.85 12.23
C MET A 364 5.03 -36.39 11.49
N ALA A 365 5.32 -35.87 10.30
CA ALA A 365 6.53 -36.17 9.54
C ALA A 365 7.80 -35.44 10.05
N GLY A 366 7.73 -34.71 11.18
CA GLY A 366 8.87 -34.04 11.81
C GLY A 366 9.27 -32.70 11.17
N ASN A 367 8.37 -32.07 10.39
CA ASN A 367 8.64 -30.81 9.71
C ASN A 367 7.83 -29.64 10.33
N ASN A 368 8.29 -28.41 10.09
CA ASN A 368 7.62 -27.19 10.55
C ASN A 368 6.87 -26.51 9.39
N VAL A 369 5.70 -25.93 9.70
CA VAL A 369 4.86 -25.18 8.75
C VAL A 369 5.02 -23.69 9.01
N LEU A 370 5.15 -22.90 7.94
CA LEU A 370 5.12 -21.45 8.04
C LEU A 370 3.88 -20.91 7.32
N GLN A 371 2.97 -20.29 8.05
CA GLN A 371 1.73 -19.83 7.47
C GLN A 371 1.78 -18.33 7.21
N VAL A 372 1.39 -17.93 6.01
CA VAL A 372 1.34 -16.53 5.61
C VAL A 372 -0.01 -16.15 4.99
N ALA A 373 -0.42 -14.92 5.20
CA ALA A 373 -1.59 -14.33 4.53
C ALA A 373 -1.27 -12.90 4.09
N LEU A 374 -2.09 -12.34 3.21
CA LEU A 374 -1.91 -10.94 2.79
C LEU A 374 -2.30 -9.95 3.89
N SER A 375 -3.40 -10.21 4.62
CA SER A 375 -3.98 -9.29 5.59
C SER A 375 -3.86 -9.80 7.03
N GLY A 376 -3.82 -8.88 8.01
CA GLY A 376 -3.77 -9.23 9.43
C GLY A 376 -4.98 -10.05 9.88
N LYS A 377 -6.16 -9.73 9.33
CA LYS A 377 -7.40 -10.46 9.59
C LYS A 377 -7.35 -11.89 9.07
N ALA A 378 -6.81 -12.09 7.86
CA ALA A 378 -6.62 -13.42 7.30
C ALA A 378 -5.60 -14.24 8.12
N SER A 379 -4.47 -13.65 8.52
CA SER A 379 -3.49 -14.35 9.37
C SER A 379 -4.07 -14.71 10.75
N GLN A 380 -4.83 -13.83 11.39
CA GLN A 380 -5.47 -14.15 12.68
C GLN A 380 -6.51 -15.27 12.55
N ARG A 381 -7.30 -15.27 11.47
CA ARG A 381 -8.22 -16.38 11.18
C ARG A 381 -7.50 -17.68 10.95
N LEU A 382 -6.41 -17.65 10.20
CA LEU A 382 -5.57 -18.81 9.94
C LEU A 382 -5.01 -19.36 11.26
N MET A 383 -4.53 -18.50 12.17
CA MET A 383 -4.09 -18.89 13.51
C MET A 383 -5.20 -19.57 14.32
N GLN A 384 -6.39 -18.97 14.35
CA GLN A 384 -7.54 -19.53 15.09
C GLN A 384 -8.00 -20.87 14.52
N GLN A 385 -7.92 -21.03 13.20
CA GLN A 385 -8.39 -22.23 12.51
C GLN A 385 -7.39 -23.39 12.57
N THR A 386 -6.09 -23.10 12.63
CA THR A 386 -5.02 -24.11 12.59
C THR A 386 -4.33 -24.33 13.93
N ALA A 387 -4.59 -23.46 14.92
CA ALA A 387 -3.89 -23.42 16.21
C ALA A 387 -2.36 -23.27 16.10
N ASP A 388 -1.90 -22.74 14.98
CA ASP A 388 -0.49 -22.50 14.65
C ASP A 388 -0.22 -21.01 14.45
N ASP A 389 1.04 -20.60 14.57
CA ASP A 389 1.45 -19.24 14.22
C ASP A 389 1.19 -18.97 12.73
N ALA A 390 0.69 -17.77 12.43
CA ALA A 390 0.59 -17.25 11.07
C ALA A 390 0.97 -15.78 11.03
N PHE A 391 1.57 -15.37 9.92
CA PHE A 391 2.07 -14.02 9.72
C PHE A 391 1.40 -13.36 8.52
N THR A 392 1.31 -12.04 8.51
CA THR A 392 1.17 -11.37 7.20
C THR A 392 2.49 -11.46 6.45
N ILE A 393 2.48 -11.43 5.11
CA ILE A 393 3.72 -11.34 4.32
C ILE A 393 4.60 -10.19 4.84
N ALA A 394 4.02 -9.01 5.05
CA ALA A 394 4.75 -7.85 5.59
C ALA A 394 5.33 -8.08 7.01
N SER A 395 4.60 -8.78 7.89
CA SER A 395 5.08 -9.11 9.23
C SER A 395 6.24 -10.11 9.20
N LEU A 396 6.17 -11.10 8.30
CA LEU A 396 7.24 -12.06 8.10
C LEU A 396 8.50 -11.38 7.56
N LEU A 397 8.38 -10.54 6.52
CA LEU A 397 9.51 -9.77 5.97
C LEU A 397 10.20 -8.97 7.07
N ASN A 398 9.44 -8.21 7.87
CA ASN A 398 10.00 -7.42 8.96
C ASN A 398 10.65 -8.29 10.06
N LYS A 399 10.11 -9.48 10.34
CA LYS A 399 10.73 -10.43 11.29
C LYS A 399 12.09 -10.91 10.79
N VAL A 400 12.22 -11.23 9.50
CA VAL A 400 13.47 -11.66 8.88
C VAL A 400 14.47 -10.50 8.80
N ASP A 401 14.01 -9.29 8.48
CA ASP A 401 14.86 -8.09 8.46
C ASP A 401 15.48 -7.80 9.86
N ILE A 402 14.71 -8.01 10.94
CA ILE A 402 15.18 -7.83 12.32
C ILE A 402 16.05 -9.01 12.79
N ASN A 403 15.68 -10.23 12.44
CA ASN A 403 16.37 -11.45 12.80
C ASN A 403 16.57 -12.34 11.56
N PRO A 404 17.72 -12.22 10.87
CA PRO A 404 18.02 -13.00 9.67
C PRO A 404 17.94 -14.52 9.87
N ASP A 405 18.21 -15.00 11.08
CA ASP A 405 18.20 -16.43 11.43
C ASP A 405 16.80 -16.96 11.75
N PHE A 406 15.76 -16.11 11.70
CA PHE A 406 14.37 -16.50 12.02
C PHE A 406 13.91 -17.73 11.23
N LEU A 407 14.33 -17.84 9.97
CA LEU A 407 13.93 -18.93 9.08
C LEU A 407 14.69 -20.25 9.35
N ASP A 408 15.73 -20.25 10.18
CA ASP A 408 16.52 -21.46 10.47
C ASP A 408 15.76 -22.48 11.31
N ALA A 409 14.70 -22.04 12.00
CA ALA A 409 13.73 -22.92 12.65
C ALA A 409 12.87 -23.72 11.65
N TYR A 410 12.92 -23.42 10.35
CA TYR A 410 12.08 -24.02 9.31
C TYR A 410 12.94 -24.74 8.27
N THR A 411 13.30 -26.00 8.56
CA THR A 411 14.21 -26.82 7.73
C THR A 411 13.66 -27.15 6.34
N MET A 412 12.34 -27.32 6.23
CA MET A 412 11.61 -27.46 4.96
C MET A 412 10.26 -26.76 5.11
N PRO A 413 10.24 -25.42 5.04
CA PRO A 413 9.03 -24.65 5.27
C PRO A 413 8.00 -25.00 4.20
N VAL A 414 6.81 -25.37 4.63
CA VAL A 414 5.62 -25.33 3.79
C VAL A 414 4.97 -23.98 4.02
N VAL A 415 5.07 -23.11 3.01
CA VAL A 415 4.51 -21.76 3.04
C VAL A 415 3.10 -21.79 2.47
N HIS A 416 2.14 -21.70 3.38
CA HIS A 416 0.73 -21.58 3.06
C HIS A 416 0.40 -20.11 2.83
N ILE A 417 0.00 -19.75 1.61
CA ILE A 417 -0.40 -18.40 1.24
C ILE A 417 -1.92 -18.37 1.16
N ASP A 418 -2.57 -17.94 2.24
CA ASP A 418 -4.03 -17.77 2.27
C ASP A 418 -4.45 -16.42 1.62
N GLU A 419 -5.66 -16.39 1.05
CA GLU A 419 -6.15 -15.30 0.19
C GLU A 419 -5.19 -14.99 -0.99
N ALA A 420 -4.64 -16.05 -1.60
CA ALA A 420 -3.64 -15.95 -2.66
C ALA A 420 -4.09 -15.15 -3.90
N SER A 421 -5.41 -15.06 -4.15
CA SER A 421 -5.95 -14.26 -5.26
C SER A 421 -5.60 -12.77 -5.15
N MET A 422 -5.30 -12.27 -3.94
CA MET A 422 -4.95 -10.87 -3.72
C MET A 422 -3.44 -10.59 -3.70
N VAL A 423 -2.59 -11.61 -3.80
CA VAL A 423 -1.13 -11.41 -3.70
C VAL A 423 -0.59 -10.80 -4.99
N ASP A 424 -0.07 -9.57 -4.89
CA ASP A 424 0.56 -8.85 -6.00
C ASP A 424 2.00 -9.32 -6.27
N LEU A 425 2.56 -8.88 -7.40
CA LEU A 425 3.90 -9.23 -7.84
C LEU A 425 4.97 -8.82 -6.82
N GLN A 426 4.86 -7.61 -6.26
CA GLN A 426 5.86 -7.08 -5.33
C GLN A 426 5.90 -7.90 -4.03
N SER A 427 4.74 -8.27 -3.49
CA SER A 427 4.62 -9.10 -2.29
C SER A 427 5.18 -10.50 -2.54
N MET A 428 4.86 -11.09 -3.69
CA MET A 428 5.39 -12.41 -4.06
C MET A 428 6.90 -12.39 -4.26
N TYR A 429 7.43 -11.39 -4.97
CA TYR A 429 8.85 -11.20 -5.20
C TYR A 429 9.62 -11.13 -3.87
N ARG A 430 9.20 -10.23 -2.97
CA ARG A 430 9.84 -10.05 -1.66
C ARG A 430 9.73 -11.31 -0.79
N LEU A 431 8.58 -12.00 -0.82
CA LEU A 431 8.40 -13.26 -0.10
C LEU A 431 9.39 -14.32 -0.59
N LEU A 432 9.61 -14.44 -1.90
CA LEU A 432 10.56 -15.42 -2.43
C LEU A 432 12.02 -15.04 -2.15
N GLN A 433 12.35 -13.74 -2.10
CA GLN A 433 13.71 -13.28 -1.78
C GLN A 433 14.17 -13.72 -0.38
N ILE A 434 13.31 -13.69 0.64
CA ILE A 434 13.71 -14.13 1.98
C ILE A 434 14.00 -15.64 2.07
N PHE A 435 13.57 -16.44 1.08
CA PHE A 435 13.85 -17.87 0.96
C PHE A 435 14.92 -18.19 -0.09
N GLU A 436 15.66 -17.19 -0.58
CA GLU A 436 16.71 -17.42 -1.57
C GLU A 436 17.74 -18.43 -1.04
N GLY A 437 18.08 -19.43 -1.87
CA GLY A 437 18.98 -20.52 -1.50
C GLY A 437 18.41 -21.57 -0.52
N ARG A 438 17.13 -21.46 -0.09
CA ARG A 438 16.49 -22.42 0.82
C ARG A 438 15.48 -23.33 0.10
N PRO A 439 15.38 -24.62 0.47
CA PRO A 439 14.28 -25.47 0.01
C PRO A 439 12.95 -24.92 0.55
N LEU A 440 11.92 -24.89 -0.28
CA LEU A 440 10.63 -24.30 0.07
C LEU A 440 9.50 -24.96 -0.70
N ARG A 441 8.43 -25.36 0.00
CA ARG A 441 7.15 -25.73 -0.61
C ARG A 441 6.19 -24.55 -0.53
N LEU A 442 5.50 -24.25 -1.63
CA LEU A 442 4.55 -23.16 -1.76
C LEU A 442 3.15 -23.73 -1.99
N VAL A 443 2.21 -23.39 -1.11
CA VAL A 443 0.81 -23.77 -1.25
C VAL A 443 0.00 -22.49 -1.33
N PHE A 444 -0.55 -22.20 -2.51
CA PHE A 444 -1.44 -21.07 -2.70
C PHE A 444 -2.88 -21.49 -2.43
N ILE A 445 -3.56 -20.76 -1.56
CA ILE A 445 -4.92 -21.06 -1.13
C ILE A 445 -5.76 -19.83 -1.37
N GLY A 446 -6.82 -19.99 -2.15
CA GLY A 446 -7.62 -18.84 -2.55
C GLY A 446 -8.85 -19.22 -3.35
N ASP A 447 -9.39 -18.24 -4.05
CA ASP A 447 -10.54 -18.39 -4.93
C ASP A 447 -10.30 -17.49 -6.14
N TRP A 448 -10.12 -18.10 -7.31
CA TRP A 448 -9.77 -17.36 -8.53
C TRP A 448 -10.88 -16.38 -8.96
N ALA A 449 -12.11 -16.56 -8.46
CA ALA A 449 -13.24 -15.68 -8.77
C ALA A 449 -13.37 -14.51 -7.79
N GLN A 450 -12.58 -14.47 -6.70
CA GLN A 450 -12.56 -13.31 -5.81
C GLN A 450 -11.74 -12.16 -6.38
N LEU A 451 -11.79 -11.01 -5.70
CA LEU A 451 -11.06 -9.81 -6.11
C LEU A 451 -9.57 -10.11 -6.40
N PRO A 452 -9.03 -9.58 -7.51
CA PRO A 452 -7.59 -9.66 -7.80
C PRO A 452 -6.77 -8.78 -6.86
N PRO A 453 -5.43 -8.81 -6.96
CA PRO A 453 -4.58 -7.92 -6.18
C PRO A 453 -4.90 -6.45 -6.45
N VAL A 454 -4.77 -5.61 -5.41
CA VAL A 454 -4.85 -4.15 -5.55
C VAL A 454 -3.55 -3.60 -6.16
N GLY A 455 -2.42 -4.23 -5.86
CA GLY A 455 -1.13 -3.92 -6.47
C GLY A 455 -0.96 -4.54 -7.85
N ALA A 456 0.20 -4.29 -8.47
CA ALA A 456 0.48 -4.73 -9.84
C ALA A 456 0.77 -6.23 -9.96
N GLY A 457 0.37 -6.81 -11.09
CA GLY A 457 0.65 -8.19 -11.47
C GLY A 457 -0.37 -9.21 -10.96
N LEU A 458 -0.36 -10.37 -11.60
CA LEU A 458 -1.25 -11.49 -11.32
C LEU A 458 -0.43 -12.78 -11.24
N ILE A 459 -0.27 -13.30 -10.03
CA ILE A 459 0.42 -14.58 -9.83
C ILE A 459 -0.60 -15.72 -9.78
N PHE A 460 -1.47 -15.75 -8.78
CA PHE A 460 -2.41 -16.86 -8.54
C PHE A 460 -3.28 -17.20 -9.77
N HIS A 461 -3.90 -16.19 -10.38
CA HIS A 461 -4.76 -16.37 -11.56
C HIS A 461 -3.99 -16.95 -12.76
N LYS A 462 -2.73 -16.55 -12.98
CA LYS A 462 -1.90 -17.09 -14.06
C LYS A 462 -1.47 -18.52 -13.79
N LEU A 463 -1.11 -18.81 -12.54
CA LEU A 463 -0.77 -20.16 -12.10
C LEU A 463 -1.95 -21.13 -12.22
N MET A 464 -3.18 -20.69 -11.95
CA MET A 464 -4.39 -21.51 -12.12
C MET A 464 -4.61 -21.97 -13.56
N HIS A 465 -4.09 -21.23 -14.55
CA HIS A 465 -4.17 -21.61 -15.97
C HIS A 465 -2.89 -22.29 -16.49
N CYS A 466 -1.87 -22.46 -15.64
CA CYS A 466 -0.60 -23.08 -16.02
C CYS A 466 -0.66 -24.60 -15.87
N LYS A 467 -0.44 -25.33 -16.96
CA LYS A 467 -0.44 -26.80 -16.97
C LYS A 467 0.72 -27.44 -16.20
N GLN A 468 1.80 -26.70 -15.96
CA GLN A 468 2.97 -27.19 -15.25
C GLN A 468 2.76 -27.20 -13.73
N VAL A 469 1.73 -26.51 -13.22
CA VAL A 469 1.49 -26.38 -11.79
C VAL A 469 0.32 -27.25 -11.36
N CYS A 470 0.50 -27.98 -10.26
CA CYS A 470 -0.55 -28.82 -9.70
C CYS A 470 -1.61 -27.94 -9.03
N SER A 471 -2.82 -27.92 -9.60
CA SER A 471 -3.96 -27.18 -9.07
C SER A 471 -5.16 -28.08 -8.84
N ILE A 472 -5.93 -27.80 -7.79
CA ILE A 472 -7.24 -28.42 -7.54
C ILE A 472 -8.25 -27.35 -7.15
N GLU A 473 -9.46 -27.44 -7.70
CA GLU A 473 -10.60 -26.61 -7.28
C GLU A 473 -11.58 -27.44 -6.46
N LEU A 474 -11.82 -27.02 -5.21
CA LEU A 474 -12.83 -27.58 -4.33
C LEU A 474 -14.19 -26.99 -4.71
N THR A 475 -15.13 -27.84 -5.13
CA THR A 475 -16.43 -27.41 -5.68
C THR A 475 -17.58 -27.58 -4.70
N GLU A 476 -17.48 -28.58 -3.81
CA GLU A 476 -18.52 -28.88 -2.82
C GLU A 476 -18.54 -27.84 -1.70
N ASN A 477 -19.67 -27.15 -1.49
CA ASN A 477 -19.83 -26.14 -0.44
C ASN A 477 -20.60 -26.69 0.77
N PHE A 478 -19.95 -26.68 1.94
CA PHE A 478 -20.49 -27.20 3.20
C PHE A 478 -21.09 -26.12 4.12
N ARG A 479 -20.95 -24.83 3.79
CA ARG A 479 -21.27 -23.70 4.69
C ARG A 479 -22.52 -22.93 4.30
N SER A 480 -22.67 -22.64 3.01
CA SER A 480 -23.71 -21.71 2.52
C SER A 480 -24.94 -22.46 2.03
N HIS A 481 -26.11 -21.84 2.17
CA HIS A 481 -27.35 -22.38 1.63
C HIS A 481 -27.27 -22.53 0.10
N SER A 482 -27.94 -23.54 -0.44
CA SER A 482 -27.90 -23.87 -1.87
C SER A 482 -28.23 -22.67 -2.77
N GLY A 483 -29.18 -21.81 -2.38
CA GLY A 483 -29.57 -20.63 -3.16
C GLY A 483 -28.46 -19.58 -3.36
N ILE A 484 -27.60 -19.35 -2.35
CA ILE A 484 -26.45 -18.42 -2.48
C ILE A 484 -25.39 -19.04 -3.39
N ASN A 485 -25.15 -20.34 -3.25
CA ASN A 485 -24.18 -21.06 -4.07
C ASN A 485 -24.57 -21.06 -5.54
N THR A 486 -25.86 -21.28 -5.86
CA THR A 486 -26.35 -21.20 -7.24
C THR A 486 -26.09 -19.81 -7.84
N VAL A 487 -26.42 -18.74 -7.11
CA VAL A 487 -26.17 -17.37 -7.58
C VAL A 487 -24.68 -17.08 -7.73
N ALA A 488 -23.85 -17.52 -6.78
CA ALA A 488 -22.39 -17.38 -6.87
C ALA A 488 -21.82 -18.09 -8.11
N GLN A 489 -22.32 -19.29 -8.45
CA GLN A 489 -21.93 -20.01 -9.66
C GLN A 489 -22.44 -19.32 -10.94
N SER A 490 -23.66 -18.78 -10.95
CA SER A 490 -24.16 -17.98 -12.06
C SER A 490 -23.27 -16.76 -12.31
N ILE A 491 -22.85 -16.05 -11.26
CA ILE A 491 -21.91 -14.93 -11.37
C ILE A 491 -20.57 -15.40 -11.95
N LYS A 492 -20.02 -16.53 -11.46
CA LYS A 492 -18.76 -17.09 -11.99
C LYS A 492 -18.85 -17.35 -13.49
N ASN A 493 -19.96 -17.92 -13.93
CA ASN A 493 -20.20 -18.29 -15.33
C ASN A 493 -20.66 -17.11 -16.21
N GLY A 494 -20.85 -15.91 -15.64
CA GLY A 494 -21.37 -14.76 -16.38
C GLY A 494 -22.83 -14.90 -16.80
N VAL A 495 -23.61 -15.71 -16.09
CA VAL A 495 -25.02 -16.00 -16.38
C VAL A 495 -25.91 -15.16 -15.48
N LEU A 496 -26.95 -14.55 -16.05
CA LEU A 496 -27.95 -13.82 -15.29
C LEU A 496 -28.69 -14.78 -14.33
N PHE A 497 -29.08 -14.28 -13.16
CA PHE A 497 -29.75 -15.07 -12.13
C PHE A 497 -30.93 -14.31 -11.54
N ASP A 498 -31.94 -15.07 -11.12
CA ASP A 498 -33.12 -14.53 -10.47
C ASP A 498 -33.01 -14.61 -8.95
N ALA A 499 -33.90 -13.87 -8.28
CA ALA A 499 -34.11 -14.01 -6.84
C ALA A 499 -34.52 -15.45 -6.48
N ASN A 500 -34.11 -15.91 -5.30
CA ASN A 500 -34.45 -17.21 -4.78
C ASN A 500 -34.67 -17.14 -3.26
N LYS A 501 -34.89 -18.30 -2.60
CA LYS A 501 -35.17 -18.37 -1.16
C LYS A 501 -34.13 -17.64 -0.28
N ASN A 502 -32.87 -17.58 -0.71
CA ASN A 502 -31.76 -17.00 0.06
C ASN A 502 -31.21 -15.71 -0.54
N VAL A 503 -31.66 -15.32 -1.74
CA VAL A 503 -31.16 -14.14 -2.47
C VAL A 503 -32.34 -13.30 -2.93
N GLU A 504 -32.50 -12.12 -2.36
CA GLU A 504 -33.49 -11.12 -2.78
C GLU A 504 -32.81 -10.11 -3.70
N ILE A 505 -33.53 -9.67 -4.75
CA ILE A 505 -33.08 -8.61 -5.66
C ILE A 505 -34.15 -7.51 -5.61
N ILE A 506 -33.74 -6.29 -5.30
CA ILE A 506 -34.62 -5.12 -5.19
C ILE A 506 -34.05 -4.02 -6.07
N GLU A 507 -34.84 -3.61 -7.05
CA GLU A 507 -34.49 -2.53 -7.95
C GLU A 507 -34.82 -1.17 -7.35
N TYR A 508 -34.01 -0.15 -7.65
CA TYR A 508 -34.27 1.24 -7.28
C TYR A 508 -33.99 2.18 -8.45
N ALA A 509 -34.75 3.27 -8.55
CA ALA A 509 -34.62 4.24 -9.64
C ALA A 509 -33.70 5.41 -9.32
N HIS A 510 -33.69 5.86 -8.05
CA HIS A 510 -32.96 7.05 -7.62
C HIS A 510 -32.19 6.84 -6.30
N GLN A 511 -31.14 7.63 -6.08
CA GLN A 511 -30.26 7.50 -4.89
C GLN A 511 -30.98 7.71 -3.55
N ASP A 512 -32.01 8.56 -3.50
CA ASP A 512 -32.78 8.77 -2.26
C ASP A 512 -33.62 7.54 -1.88
N GLU A 513 -34.13 6.82 -2.88
CA GLU A 513 -34.85 5.56 -2.70
C GLU A 513 -33.90 4.48 -2.13
N LEU A 514 -32.69 4.37 -2.68
CA LEU A 514 -31.65 3.46 -2.20
C LEU A 514 -31.39 3.63 -0.69
N LEU A 515 -31.25 4.86 -0.20
CA LEU A 515 -30.97 5.11 1.22
C LEU A 515 -32.13 4.68 2.13
N ASN A 516 -33.38 4.87 1.69
CA ASN A 516 -34.55 4.43 2.45
C ASN A 516 -34.70 2.90 2.42
N LEU A 517 -34.45 2.26 1.27
CA LEU A 517 -34.40 0.81 1.16
C LEU A 517 -33.30 0.20 2.03
N LEU A 518 -32.11 0.82 2.05
CA LEU A 518 -31.00 0.39 2.90
C LEU A 518 -31.35 0.46 4.38
N GLU A 519 -31.97 1.56 4.83
CA GLU A 519 -32.42 1.70 6.22
C GLU A 519 -33.44 0.61 6.58
N HIS A 520 -34.44 0.40 5.72
CA HIS A 520 -35.46 -0.62 5.93
C HIS A 520 -34.85 -2.03 5.94
N GLN A 521 -34.02 -2.37 4.95
CA GLN A 521 -33.37 -3.68 4.84
C GLN A 521 -32.40 -3.93 5.98
N TYR A 522 -31.65 -2.91 6.41
CA TYR A 522 -30.79 -3.02 7.57
C TYR A 522 -31.60 -3.28 8.84
N TYR A 523 -32.71 -2.57 9.05
CA TYR A 523 -33.59 -2.77 10.19
C TYR A 523 -34.14 -4.21 10.27
N ILE A 524 -34.78 -4.69 9.19
CA ILE A 524 -35.44 -6.01 9.22
C ILE A 524 -34.44 -7.16 9.35
N ASN A 525 -33.24 -7.02 8.76
CA ASN A 525 -32.23 -8.08 8.80
C ASN A 525 -31.33 -7.98 10.05
N THR A 526 -31.41 -6.91 10.84
CA THR A 526 -30.79 -6.82 12.18
C THR A 526 -31.79 -7.02 13.33
N TYR A 527 -33.08 -7.09 13.03
CA TYR A 527 -34.13 -7.39 14.00
C TYR A 527 -33.85 -8.74 14.70
N ASN A 528 -34.20 -8.84 15.99
CA ASN A 528 -33.88 -9.98 16.85
C ASN A 528 -32.37 -10.31 16.97
N ASN A 529 -31.49 -9.30 16.88
CA ASN A 529 -30.03 -9.45 17.00
C ASN A 529 -29.37 -10.30 15.89
N ASN A 530 -29.99 -10.36 14.71
CA ASN A 530 -29.35 -10.96 13.54
C ASN A 530 -28.17 -10.11 13.05
N GLU A 531 -27.12 -10.76 12.55
CA GLU A 531 -25.96 -10.09 11.98
C GLU A 531 -26.21 -9.74 10.50
N ALA A 532 -26.34 -8.44 10.19
CA ALA A 532 -26.41 -7.95 8.82
C ALA A 532 -25.36 -6.86 8.59
N HIS A 533 -24.75 -6.88 7.40
CA HIS A 533 -23.80 -5.84 6.98
C HIS A 533 -24.10 -5.37 5.57
N ILE A 534 -23.88 -4.08 5.34
CA ILE A 534 -24.01 -3.46 4.02
C ILE A 534 -22.65 -3.48 3.31
N ILE A 535 -22.63 -3.93 2.06
CA ILE A 535 -21.45 -3.90 1.19
C ILE A 535 -21.74 -2.97 0.04
N ALA A 536 -20.94 -1.92 -0.09
CA ALA A 536 -21.08 -0.92 -1.16
C ALA A 536 -19.73 -0.70 -1.87
N PRO A 537 -19.74 -0.22 -3.13
CA PRO A 537 -18.52 -0.20 -3.93
C PRO A 537 -17.61 0.96 -3.51
N LEU A 538 -18.11 2.19 -3.42
CA LEU A 538 -17.31 3.40 -3.19
C LEU A 538 -17.19 3.77 -1.70
N LYS A 539 -16.01 4.28 -1.29
CA LYS A 539 -15.78 4.81 0.07
C LYS A 539 -16.72 5.96 0.41
N SER A 540 -17.05 6.80 -0.57
CA SER A 540 -18.01 7.91 -0.41
C SER A 540 -19.43 7.40 -0.15
N THR A 541 -19.87 6.37 -0.88
CA THR A 541 -21.16 5.70 -0.68
C THR A 541 -21.22 5.06 0.72
N VAL A 542 -20.18 4.31 1.10
CA VAL A 542 -20.04 3.72 2.44
C VAL A 542 -20.15 4.77 3.55
N ALA A 543 -19.46 5.91 3.42
CA ALA A 543 -19.52 6.98 4.42
C ALA A 543 -20.93 7.54 4.57
N LYS A 544 -21.63 7.83 3.45
CA LYS A 544 -23.02 8.31 3.46
C LYS A 544 -23.96 7.31 4.13
N ILE A 545 -23.85 6.02 3.79
CA ILE A 545 -24.67 4.95 4.38
C ILE A 545 -24.40 4.87 5.88
N ASN A 546 -23.14 4.82 6.31
CA ASN A 546 -22.77 4.77 7.72
C ASN A 546 -23.37 5.93 8.52
N THR A 547 -23.30 7.17 8.01
CA THR A 547 -23.91 8.34 8.65
C THR A 547 -25.44 8.20 8.74
N ARG A 548 -26.09 7.74 7.66
CA ARG A 548 -27.55 7.59 7.60
C ARG A 548 -28.03 6.52 8.59
N ILE A 549 -27.43 5.34 8.56
CA ILE A 549 -27.78 4.21 9.44
C ILE A 549 -27.50 4.60 10.90
N HIS A 550 -26.34 5.19 11.21
CA HIS A 550 -26.07 5.67 12.55
C HIS A 550 -27.16 6.65 13.03
N LYS A 551 -27.45 7.69 12.25
CA LYS A 551 -28.48 8.70 12.61
C LYS A 551 -29.86 8.09 12.84
N SER A 552 -30.21 7.03 12.13
CA SER A 552 -31.52 6.37 12.27
C SER A 552 -31.61 5.46 13.50
N PHE A 553 -30.59 4.66 13.75
CA PHE A 553 -30.65 3.58 14.74
C PHE A 553 -29.99 3.90 16.08
N SER A 554 -29.25 5.01 16.19
CA SER A 554 -28.44 5.33 17.37
C SER A 554 -29.02 6.43 18.29
N GLN A 555 -30.13 7.08 17.91
CA GLN A 555 -30.63 8.29 18.59
C GLN A 555 -30.88 8.10 20.09
N ASN A 556 -31.43 6.95 20.48
CA ASN A 556 -31.75 6.64 21.88
C ASN A 556 -30.66 5.84 22.60
N ARG A 557 -29.49 5.63 21.96
CA ARG A 557 -28.39 4.86 22.54
C ARG A 557 -27.50 5.76 23.42
N VAL A 558 -26.83 5.13 24.38
CA VAL A 558 -25.93 5.83 25.31
C VAL A 558 -24.72 6.40 24.57
N ILE A 559 -24.41 7.67 24.79
CA ILE A 559 -23.25 8.37 24.24
C ILE A 559 -21.95 7.87 24.89
N VAL A 560 -20.93 7.60 24.07
CA VAL A 560 -19.58 7.32 24.56
C VAL A 560 -18.93 8.64 25.01
N LYS A 561 -18.58 8.75 26.30
CA LYS A 561 -18.09 9.97 26.95
C LYS A 561 -16.81 10.51 26.30
N ILE A 562 -15.82 9.63 26.09
CA ILE A 562 -14.51 10.01 25.54
C ILE A 562 -14.57 10.32 24.03
N SER A 563 -15.63 9.91 23.33
CA SER A 563 -15.78 10.14 21.90
C SER A 563 -17.27 10.27 21.54
N GLN A 564 -17.78 11.50 21.62
CA GLN A 564 -19.20 11.81 21.53
C GLN A 564 -19.84 11.53 20.17
N GLN A 565 -19.08 11.10 19.17
CA GLN A 565 -19.65 10.63 17.90
C GLN A 565 -20.17 9.20 17.99
N PHE A 566 -19.68 8.39 18.92
CA PHE A 566 -20.06 6.98 19.05
C PHE A 566 -21.15 6.76 20.11
N ARG A 567 -21.89 5.67 19.95
CA ARG A 567 -22.89 5.17 20.88
C ARG A 567 -22.61 3.71 21.24
N ILE A 568 -22.99 3.30 22.44
CA ILE A 568 -23.00 1.87 22.81
C ILE A 568 -23.94 1.14 21.83
N GLY A 569 -23.46 0.06 21.22
CA GLY A 569 -24.13 -0.72 20.18
C GLY A 569 -23.73 -0.36 18.74
N ASP A 570 -22.86 0.62 18.52
CA ASP A 570 -22.40 0.95 17.18
C ASP A 570 -21.42 -0.10 16.65
N VAL A 571 -21.55 -0.40 15.35
CA VAL A 571 -20.64 -1.29 14.63
C VAL A 571 -19.49 -0.46 14.09
N VAL A 572 -18.26 -0.89 14.35
CA VAL A 572 -17.04 -0.13 14.11
C VAL A 572 -15.95 -0.95 13.42
N ILE A 573 -15.04 -0.28 12.74
CA ILE A 573 -13.85 -0.85 12.10
C ILE A 573 -12.61 -0.08 12.54
N TYR A 574 -11.54 -0.79 12.86
CA TYR A 574 -10.24 -0.22 13.19
C TYR A 574 -9.36 -0.11 11.94
N LYS A 575 -8.72 1.03 11.72
CA LYS A 575 -8.00 1.38 10.48
C LYS A 575 -6.47 1.45 10.65
N LYS A 576 -5.95 0.96 11.77
CA LYS A 576 -4.52 0.96 12.09
C LYS A 576 -4.08 -0.39 12.64
N ASN A 577 -2.87 -0.82 12.30
CA ASN A 577 -2.25 -1.94 12.99
C ASN A 577 -1.70 -1.44 14.33
N ASN A 578 -2.14 -2.03 15.44
CA ASN A 578 -1.63 -1.73 16.78
C ASN A 578 -1.39 -3.03 17.56
N LYS A 579 -0.11 -3.43 17.63
CA LYS A 579 0.32 -4.67 18.29
C LYS A 579 0.05 -4.66 19.80
N HIS A 580 0.09 -3.50 20.45
CA HIS A 580 -0.06 -3.41 21.92
C HIS A 580 -1.46 -3.79 22.38
N ILE A 581 -2.48 -3.43 21.60
CA ILE A 581 -3.89 -3.76 21.87
C ILE A 581 -4.40 -4.94 21.02
N GLY A 582 -3.52 -5.59 20.25
CA GLY A 582 -3.86 -6.75 19.42
C GLY A 582 -4.76 -6.47 18.22
N LEU A 583 -4.99 -5.20 17.84
CA LEU A 583 -5.85 -4.84 16.72
C LEU A 583 -5.08 -4.67 15.41
N VAL A 584 -5.73 -5.02 14.31
CA VAL A 584 -5.20 -4.87 12.96
C VAL A 584 -6.11 -3.97 12.12
N ASN A 585 -5.57 -3.41 11.03
CA ASN A 585 -6.39 -2.70 10.06
C ASN A 585 -7.41 -3.67 9.45
N GLY A 586 -8.69 -3.37 9.64
CA GLY A 586 -9.80 -4.23 9.24
C GLY A 586 -10.48 -5.00 10.38
N SER A 587 -9.97 -4.90 11.63
CA SER A 587 -10.65 -5.43 12.80
C SER A 587 -12.02 -4.76 12.95
N THR A 588 -13.08 -5.55 12.98
CA THR A 588 -14.49 -5.08 13.04
C THR A 588 -15.11 -5.50 14.36
N GLY A 589 -15.84 -4.61 15.02
CA GLY A 589 -16.41 -4.90 16.33
C GLY A 589 -17.67 -4.11 16.64
N VAL A 590 -18.23 -4.36 17.82
CA VAL A 590 -19.39 -3.65 18.36
C VAL A 590 -19.00 -3.00 19.67
N ILE A 591 -19.36 -1.73 19.85
CA ILE A 591 -19.17 -1.03 21.12
C ILE A 591 -20.13 -1.63 22.14
N ILE A 592 -19.63 -2.26 23.19
CA ILE A 592 -20.46 -2.93 24.21
C ILE A 592 -20.56 -2.14 25.52
N GLY A 593 -19.70 -1.14 25.73
CA GLY A 593 -19.69 -0.39 26.98
C GLY A 593 -18.66 0.73 27.01
N GLN A 594 -18.50 1.32 28.18
CA GLN A 594 -17.49 2.34 28.46
C GLN A 594 -17.15 2.37 29.96
N THR A 595 -15.95 2.86 30.27
CA THR A 595 -15.54 3.33 31.61
C THR A 595 -15.45 4.86 31.59
N ASP A 596 -14.93 5.49 32.64
CA ASP A 596 -14.73 6.94 32.65
C ASP A 596 -13.65 7.42 31.67
N MET A 597 -12.67 6.57 31.34
CA MET A 597 -11.53 6.94 30.48
C MET A 597 -11.39 6.08 29.22
N THR A 598 -12.18 5.01 29.07
CA THR A 598 -12.06 4.07 27.95
C THR A 598 -13.40 3.69 27.36
N MET A 599 -13.42 3.37 26.08
CA MET A 599 -14.53 2.70 25.39
C MET A 599 -14.26 1.20 25.35
N VAL A 600 -15.30 0.39 25.53
CA VAL A 600 -15.18 -1.09 25.50
C VAL A 600 -15.79 -1.61 24.21
N VAL A 601 -14.98 -2.25 23.38
CA VAL A 601 -15.39 -2.77 22.07
C VAL A 601 -15.13 -4.27 22.02
N ASN A 602 -16.13 -5.04 21.58
CA ASN A 602 -15.96 -6.45 21.28
C ASN A 602 -15.67 -6.61 19.78
N PHE A 603 -14.44 -6.96 19.43
CA PHE A 603 -14.00 -7.20 18.05
C PHE A 603 -14.25 -8.63 17.56
N GLY A 604 -14.94 -9.44 18.36
CA GLY A 604 -15.25 -10.82 18.01
C GLY A 604 -14.01 -11.71 18.07
N VAL A 605 -13.26 -11.77 16.96
CA VAL A 605 -12.06 -12.60 16.80
C VAL A 605 -10.96 -12.16 17.78
N GLU A 606 -10.73 -10.86 17.89
CA GLU A 606 -9.72 -10.26 18.77
C GLU A 606 -10.21 -10.11 20.23
N GLY A 607 -11.48 -10.38 20.49
CA GLY A 607 -12.10 -10.30 21.82
C GLY A 607 -12.45 -8.88 22.26
N ILE A 608 -12.54 -8.69 23.57
CA ILE A 608 -12.93 -7.42 24.19
C ILE A 608 -11.68 -6.56 24.41
N VAL A 609 -11.69 -5.34 23.85
CA VAL A 609 -10.60 -4.37 23.93
C VAL A 609 -11.10 -3.06 24.55
N TYR A 610 -10.27 -2.47 25.41
CA TYR A 610 -10.51 -1.19 26.06
C TYR A 610 -9.68 -0.13 25.32
N LEU A 611 -10.36 0.81 24.65
CA LEU A 611 -9.72 1.85 23.84
C LEU A 611 -9.75 3.19 24.56
N ASN A 612 -8.59 3.81 24.74
CA ASN A 612 -8.48 5.21 25.18
C ASN A 612 -8.61 6.19 23.99
N ILE A 613 -8.58 7.50 24.27
CA ILE A 613 -8.79 8.52 23.22
C ILE A 613 -7.71 8.51 22.13
N ASP A 614 -6.44 8.28 22.49
CA ASP A 614 -5.30 8.27 21.57
C ASP A 614 -5.29 7.01 20.68
N GLU A 615 -5.97 5.95 21.12
CA GLU A 615 -6.19 4.74 20.34
C GLU A 615 -7.39 4.85 19.39
N ILE A 616 -8.29 5.82 19.62
CA ILE A 616 -9.50 6.06 18.81
C ILE A 616 -9.22 7.11 17.73
N LEU A 617 -8.51 8.18 18.08
CA LEU A 617 -8.24 9.33 17.23
C LEU A 617 -6.75 9.49 16.96
N ASP A 618 -6.41 9.67 15.69
CA ASP A 618 -5.09 10.17 15.29
C ASP A 618 -5.06 11.67 15.58
N ASN A 619 -4.60 12.06 16.78
CA ASN A 619 -4.42 13.46 17.16
C ASN A 619 -3.47 14.20 16.20
N GLU A 620 -2.59 13.47 15.49
CA GLU A 620 -1.66 14.04 14.53
C GLU A 620 -2.30 14.27 13.15
N LYS A 621 -3.31 13.49 12.75
CA LYS A 621 -3.93 13.63 11.41
C LYS A 621 -5.36 14.16 11.45
N GLY A 622 -5.94 14.31 12.65
CA GLY A 622 -7.36 14.59 12.85
C GLY A 622 -8.25 13.49 12.27
N GLN A 623 -7.73 12.28 12.09
CA GLN A 623 -8.43 11.15 11.49
C GLN A 623 -8.71 10.10 12.54
N TYR A 624 -9.93 9.57 12.57
CA TYR A 624 -10.23 8.48 13.48
C TYR A 624 -9.63 7.15 12.99
N PHE A 625 -8.88 6.47 13.86
CA PHE A 625 -8.50 5.07 13.67
C PHE A 625 -9.74 4.17 13.75
N LEU A 626 -10.68 4.49 14.63
CA LEU A 626 -11.96 3.79 14.73
C LEU A 626 -13.03 4.50 13.92
N GLN A 627 -13.69 3.81 13.00
CA GLN A 627 -14.72 4.39 12.12
C GLN A 627 -15.99 3.54 12.16
N PHE A 628 -17.14 4.10 11.79
CA PHE A 628 -18.37 3.31 11.63
C PHE A 628 -18.21 2.22 10.56
N ALA A 629 -18.86 1.09 10.78
CA ALA A 629 -18.77 -0.09 9.93
C ALA A 629 -20.10 -0.79 9.65
N TYR A 630 -21.24 -0.09 9.81
CA TYR A 630 -22.54 -0.62 9.35
C TYR A 630 -22.51 -0.97 7.86
N ALA A 631 -21.77 -0.17 7.08
CA ALA A 631 -21.40 -0.42 5.71
C ALA A 631 -19.87 -0.52 5.57
N LEU A 632 -19.43 -1.42 4.69
CA LEU A 632 -18.04 -1.62 4.31
C LEU A 632 -17.89 -1.63 2.78
N THR A 633 -16.71 -1.25 2.31
CA THR A 633 -16.34 -1.53 0.91
C THR A 633 -16.12 -3.03 0.73
N CYS A 634 -16.36 -3.60 -0.45
CA CYS A 634 -16.09 -5.03 -0.73
C CYS A 634 -14.65 -5.45 -0.33
N HIS A 635 -13.64 -4.64 -0.66
CA HIS A 635 -12.25 -4.88 -0.24
C HIS A 635 -12.07 -4.94 1.29
N SER A 636 -12.81 -4.11 2.04
CA SER A 636 -12.73 -4.08 3.52
C SER A 636 -13.53 -5.20 4.17
N SER A 637 -14.49 -5.81 3.47
CA SER A 637 -15.24 -6.97 3.94
C SER A 637 -14.57 -8.30 3.57
N GLN A 638 -13.50 -8.28 2.79
CA GLN A 638 -12.74 -9.50 2.49
C GLN A 638 -12.15 -10.10 3.76
N GLY A 639 -12.11 -11.44 3.82
CA GLY A 639 -11.84 -12.13 5.07
C GLY A 639 -12.81 -11.71 6.19
N SER A 640 -14.06 -11.35 5.87
CA SER A 640 -15.20 -11.23 6.79
C SER A 640 -16.33 -12.11 6.29
N GLU A 641 -17.26 -12.50 7.17
CA GLU A 641 -18.46 -13.25 6.78
C GLU A 641 -19.60 -12.81 7.69
N PHE A 642 -20.80 -12.71 7.14
CA PHE A 642 -21.99 -12.20 7.82
C PHE A 642 -23.15 -13.16 7.63
N ASP A 643 -24.09 -13.22 8.58
CA ASP A 643 -25.32 -14.00 8.37
C ASP A 643 -26.12 -13.46 7.18
N THR A 644 -26.30 -12.13 7.13
CA THR A 644 -26.92 -11.44 6.00
C THR A 644 -25.97 -10.40 5.38
N ALA A 645 -25.81 -10.43 4.05
CA ALA A 645 -25.12 -9.37 3.32
C ALA A 645 -26.13 -8.56 2.49
N ILE A 646 -26.17 -7.24 2.69
CA ILE A 646 -26.94 -6.30 1.88
C ILE A 646 -25.98 -5.67 0.88
N VAL A 647 -26.03 -6.09 -0.38
CA VAL A 647 -25.08 -5.71 -1.42
C VAL A 647 -25.67 -4.61 -2.28
N VAL A 648 -25.02 -3.44 -2.31
CA VAL A 648 -25.36 -2.34 -3.21
C VAL A 648 -24.57 -2.51 -4.50
N VAL A 649 -25.26 -2.83 -5.58
CA VAL A 649 -24.68 -2.92 -6.93
C VAL A 649 -24.91 -1.57 -7.61
N GLU A 650 -23.83 -0.93 -8.07
CA GLU A 650 -23.88 0.32 -8.82
C GLU A 650 -23.17 0.11 -10.17
N ASP A 651 -23.59 0.84 -11.21
CA ASP A 651 -23.09 0.64 -12.57
C ASP A 651 -21.77 1.37 -12.85
N PHE A 652 -20.71 0.98 -12.12
CA PHE A 652 -19.36 1.53 -12.27
C PHE A 652 -18.39 0.51 -12.85
N LYS A 653 -17.37 0.97 -13.59
CA LYS A 653 -16.33 0.11 -14.18
C LYS A 653 -15.68 -0.85 -13.16
N MET A 654 -15.50 -0.41 -11.92
CA MET A 654 -14.90 -1.23 -10.85
C MET A 654 -15.83 -2.29 -10.26
N VAL A 655 -17.13 -2.21 -10.54
CA VAL A 655 -18.11 -3.22 -10.13
C VAL A 655 -18.20 -4.20 -11.30
N GLU A 656 -17.43 -5.28 -11.20
CA GLU A 656 -17.34 -6.37 -12.18
C GLU A 656 -17.60 -7.73 -11.51
N ARG A 657 -17.43 -8.84 -12.24
CA ARG A 657 -17.81 -10.18 -11.75
C ARG A 657 -17.13 -10.55 -10.43
N SER A 658 -15.83 -10.30 -10.29
CA SER A 658 -15.08 -10.61 -9.06
C SER A 658 -15.63 -9.83 -7.86
N TRP A 659 -15.96 -8.55 -8.05
CA TRP A 659 -16.55 -7.70 -7.02
C TRP A 659 -17.91 -8.22 -6.55
N LEU A 660 -18.82 -8.52 -7.49
CA LEU A 660 -20.16 -9.02 -7.17
C LEU A 660 -20.09 -10.40 -6.53
N TYR A 661 -19.27 -11.29 -7.09
CA TYR A 661 -19.00 -12.61 -6.54
C TYR A 661 -18.48 -12.52 -5.09
N THR A 662 -17.47 -11.68 -4.86
CA THR A 662 -16.88 -11.51 -3.53
C THR A 662 -17.89 -10.97 -2.54
N ALA A 663 -18.72 -10.00 -2.93
CA ALA A 663 -19.74 -9.40 -2.08
C ALA A 663 -20.84 -10.40 -1.70
N VAL A 664 -21.36 -11.15 -2.67
CA VAL A 664 -22.40 -12.18 -2.47
C VAL A 664 -21.89 -13.30 -1.57
N THR A 665 -20.65 -13.76 -1.79
CA THR A 665 -20.04 -14.85 -1.01
C THR A 665 -19.65 -14.47 0.42
N ARG A 666 -19.82 -13.19 0.82
CA ARG A 666 -19.70 -12.80 2.24
C ARG A 666 -20.87 -13.27 3.09
N ALA A 667 -22.02 -13.59 2.49
CA ALA A 667 -23.21 -14.04 3.22
C ALA A 667 -23.19 -15.55 3.52
N LYS A 668 -23.58 -15.92 4.74
CA LYS A 668 -23.79 -17.32 5.16
C LYS A 668 -25.23 -17.80 4.93
N LYS A 669 -26.22 -16.93 5.18
CA LYS A 669 -27.64 -17.31 5.21
C LYS A 669 -28.50 -16.58 4.19
N LYS A 670 -28.33 -15.27 4.04
CA LYS A 670 -29.17 -14.43 3.16
C LYS A 670 -28.37 -13.34 2.44
N VAL A 671 -28.72 -13.05 1.20
CA VAL A 671 -28.23 -11.91 0.42
C VAL A 671 -29.42 -11.03 0.03
N VAL A 672 -29.28 -9.72 0.17
CA VAL A 672 -30.20 -8.73 -0.38
C VAL A 672 -29.42 -7.85 -1.34
N ILE A 673 -29.71 -7.93 -2.63
CA ILE A 673 -29.06 -7.13 -3.67
C ILE A 673 -29.94 -5.92 -3.96
N LEU A 674 -29.41 -4.72 -3.73
CA LEU A 674 -30.01 -3.46 -4.15
C LEU A 674 -29.30 -2.98 -5.40
N THR A 675 -30.02 -2.85 -6.52
CA THR A 675 -29.43 -2.56 -7.83
C THR A 675 -30.27 -1.56 -8.61
N PRO A 676 -29.68 -0.67 -9.44
CA PRO A 676 -30.45 -0.03 -10.49
C PRO A 676 -30.76 -1.03 -11.60
N ASP A 677 -31.72 -0.67 -12.45
CA ASP A 677 -32.10 -1.46 -13.62
C ASP A 677 -30.88 -1.77 -14.50
N ASN A 678 -30.82 -3.00 -15.04
CA ASN A 678 -29.75 -3.56 -15.87
C ASN A 678 -28.33 -3.62 -15.26
N ALA A 679 -28.09 -3.12 -14.04
CA ALA A 679 -26.73 -3.03 -13.52
C ALA A 679 -26.09 -4.41 -13.27
N ILE A 680 -26.85 -5.39 -12.79
CA ILE A 680 -26.35 -6.78 -12.66
C ILE A 680 -25.89 -7.32 -14.01
N LEU A 681 -26.68 -7.13 -15.07
CA LEU A 681 -26.32 -7.58 -16.42
C LEU A 681 -25.04 -6.88 -16.91
N ASN A 682 -24.93 -5.56 -16.71
CA ASN A 682 -23.73 -4.81 -17.06
C ASN A 682 -22.49 -5.31 -16.31
N VAL A 683 -22.63 -5.62 -15.02
CA VAL A 683 -21.56 -6.20 -14.18
C VAL A 683 -21.12 -7.56 -14.70
N LEU A 684 -22.05 -8.43 -15.10
CA LEU A 684 -21.74 -9.74 -15.68
C LEU A 684 -21.03 -9.60 -17.04
N ASN A 685 -21.48 -8.67 -17.89
CA ASN A 685 -20.91 -8.41 -19.21
C ASN A 685 -19.49 -7.81 -19.17
N ARG A 686 -19.12 -7.11 -18.08
CA ARG A 686 -17.76 -6.57 -17.90
C ARG A 686 -16.68 -7.65 -17.80
N GLY A 687 -17.04 -8.90 -17.49
CA GLY A 687 -16.08 -9.96 -17.31
C GLY A 687 -15.43 -9.93 -15.92
N PHE A 688 -14.37 -10.72 -15.75
CA PHE A 688 -13.53 -10.66 -14.54
C PHE A 688 -12.42 -9.63 -14.75
N ALA A 689 -12.13 -8.81 -13.74
CA ALA A 689 -11.06 -7.82 -13.80
C ALA A 689 -9.70 -8.45 -14.17
N PHE A 690 -9.39 -9.63 -13.62
CA PHE A 690 -8.10 -10.29 -13.87
C PHE A 690 -7.90 -10.72 -15.34
N GLU A 691 -8.98 -10.90 -16.12
CA GLU A 691 -8.89 -11.27 -17.55
C GLU A 691 -8.34 -10.10 -18.39
N GLN A 692 -8.51 -8.87 -17.91
CA GLN A 692 -8.06 -7.66 -18.61
C GLN A 692 -6.61 -7.29 -18.27
N ILE A 693 -6.07 -7.82 -17.17
CA ILE A 693 -4.73 -7.48 -16.71
C ILE A 693 -3.68 -8.27 -17.52
N GLN A 694 -2.80 -7.52 -18.19
CA GLN A 694 -1.67 -8.03 -18.96
C GLN A 694 -0.46 -8.17 -18.04
N VAL A 695 0.13 -9.37 -18.02
CA VAL A 695 1.34 -9.64 -17.25
C VAL A 695 2.38 -10.36 -18.09
N GLY A 696 3.66 -10.06 -17.83
CA GLY A 696 4.81 -10.70 -18.47
C GLY A 696 5.22 -12.02 -17.82
N PHE A 697 4.61 -12.35 -16.68
CA PHE A 697 4.78 -13.63 -15.98
C PHE A 697 4.33 -14.83 -16.83
N GLU A 698 5.30 -15.58 -17.37
CA GLU A 698 5.11 -16.82 -18.13
C GLU A 698 5.92 -17.96 -17.50
N LEU A 699 5.24 -19.07 -17.16
CA LEU A 699 5.80 -20.24 -16.47
C LEU A 699 5.94 -21.44 -17.38
#